data_AF-A0A942CCA2-F1
#
_entry.id   AF-A0A942CCA2-F1
#
_cell.length_a   1.000
_cell.length_b   1.000
_cell.length_c   1.000
_cell.angle_alpha   90.00
_cell.angle_beta   90.00
_cell.angle_gamma   90.00
#
_symmetry.space_group_name_H-M   'P 1'
#
loop_
_entity.id
_entity.type
_entity.pdbx_description
1 polymer ?
#
loop_
_entity_poly.entity_id
_entity_poly.type
_entity_poly.pdbx_seq_one_letter_code
_entity_poly.pdbx_strand_id
1 'polypeptide(L)'
;MSFRCVVSALVCSTALFLFSGCGGPSSGGNTTTPPASAPTLTAVAPASAVAGSAATTVTLTGTNFLPSTTVEVAGTNVARTYVSATSLTAVIPATQLATAGSLSIVAKNGSDASAPVSFTVTAPAAAPTLTAVTPASAAAGSAATTITLTGTNFLSTTTVEVSGTAVAATYVSATSMTAVIPAGKLASAGSLGIVAKNGTAASGSVPFTVTAPAFAPTISSISPASFNVGSPAITVVLTGANFLSTTTVEVDGTAVATTYLSPASISFVMPAAKLASAGTISVVAKNGGAASPAIPQPVNNATPVITSLSPASFQAGTTGTPTVTITGTGFLSSSTITVNGVTHVATYLSNTQLTTKLSAADIATAATLPLVVHNPSPGGGDSAPADISITAGLALTAISPSTLPPGGTTPVTITLTGTGFTPTTHLEFNGNDHSSTYVNSTTITFVLSPSEQGPDNHPVRLRTDNYPSSLHTAYLYLYIPFAITLSSVQPAMLYTRSGDTTIHLYGANMPPDPLVHWKFVANSTIQDTSFTGTRVSANEITVTVPTNVLTLEGSPSIWITSASLSQGSGTIYIRLVDSGFVSFSTSKITYSAANGKFYITPGLGAPASYASTVVPFDPVKQILDIPIPVAGPPGQTAVSDDGVYLWVSLPSLGAVQRVNLTTGVADPPFSLPPVPGGSNPSAICLLPIPGQPNSVFLSIFYNLVAQPYKVGIFDAGVLRGSFLDRYVGWASVDTTKSEISAVGVNSYTIFGYNSTGLTQKLAHDDSNVLTAEGYPDIAVAGGNFYTSFGRAFSLADGTLVAGSYAAGTVAADTTLNKLYTVDSQGSLGSSVEMNYVDALHTYSLSTGVPVLSNELPLLILIGTLHWGPERMPINLTRWGTNGLAFRSLNGMYSLRSVAGAPVSSTDLAVTATSSGTPAQNVATTYTATVLNNGGPATNVLLSTMFSDNTTFTSVSTTAGSCSVQIQVRCSLGSLASGASATVTYTVVHSAAGPAGFSWKADSTEPDSYTNDNTAVIAVNVSN
;
A
#
# COMPACT_ATOMS: atom_id res chain seq x y z
N MET A 1 6.05 16.34 96.38
CA MET A 1 7.00 15.23 96.11
C MET A 1 8.33 15.91 95.79
N SER A 2 9.37 15.92 96.64
CA SER A 2 10.06 14.81 97.34
C SER A 2 10.91 13.98 96.35
N PHE A 3 12.22 13.75 96.53
CA PHE A 3 13.11 14.02 97.69
C PHE A 3 14.62 14.17 97.29
N ARG A 4 15.55 14.05 98.26
CA ARG A 4 17.03 14.30 98.27
C ARG A 4 17.90 13.26 97.47
N CYS A 5 19.25 13.15 97.49
CA CYS A 5 20.36 13.68 98.35
C CYS A 5 21.80 13.54 97.73
N VAL A 6 22.85 13.58 98.59
CA VAL A 6 24.33 13.34 98.40
C VAL A 6 25.19 14.60 98.07
N VAL A 7 26.36 14.96 98.66
CA VAL A 7 27.24 14.58 99.84
C VAL A 7 28.69 14.11 99.51
N SER A 8 29.68 14.54 100.33
CA SER A 8 31.16 14.28 100.31
C SER A 8 32.00 15.20 99.38
N ALA A 9 33.30 15.52 99.59
CA ALA A 9 34.26 15.60 100.73
C ALA A 9 35.60 16.25 100.17
N LEU A 10 36.69 16.64 100.86
CA LEU A 10 37.13 16.68 102.28
C LEU A 10 37.98 17.97 102.53
N VAL A 11 39.06 17.99 103.36
CA VAL A 11 39.79 19.22 103.79
C VAL A 11 41.31 19.03 104.02
N CYS A 12 42.11 20.04 103.62
CA CYS A 12 43.45 20.49 104.10
C CYS A 12 43.73 21.89 103.47
N SER A 13 44.68 22.77 103.84
CA SER A 13 45.45 23.18 105.06
C SER A 13 46.18 24.52 104.68
N THR A 14 46.94 25.32 105.46
CA THR A 14 47.57 25.16 106.79
C THR A 14 47.54 26.48 107.62
N ALA A 15 48.65 27.24 107.76
CA ALA A 15 48.82 28.48 108.57
C ALA A 15 50.01 29.33 108.00
N LEU A 16 50.46 30.51 108.50
CA LEU A 16 50.74 30.90 109.90
C LEU A 16 51.11 32.42 110.09
N PHE A 17 50.33 33.20 110.88
CA PHE A 17 50.70 34.40 111.72
C PHE A 17 51.45 35.63 111.09
N LEU A 18 51.71 36.80 111.72
CA LEU A 18 51.58 37.37 113.10
C LEU A 18 51.29 38.92 113.03
N PHE A 19 51.16 39.64 114.15
CA PHE A 19 50.70 41.06 114.24
C PHE A 19 51.65 42.01 115.03
N SER A 20 51.83 43.25 114.54
CA SER A 20 52.44 44.43 115.19
C SER A 20 52.18 45.69 114.34
N GLY A 21 52.23 46.96 114.79
CA GLY A 21 52.59 47.60 116.07
C GLY A 21 52.14 49.08 116.09
N CYS A 22 52.78 50.00 116.84
CA CYS A 22 52.38 51.43 116.89
C CYS A 22 53.56 52.40 117.20
N GLY A 23 53.53 53.61 116.63
CA GLY A 23 54.44 54.75 116.94
C GLY A 23 54.82 55.61 115.72
N GLY A 24 54.62 56.93 115.78
CA GLY A 24 55.02 57.89 114.72
C GLY A 24 56.35 58.62 115.02
N PRO A 25 56.80 59.61 114.21
CA PRO A 25 56.08 60.29 113.11
C PRO A 25 56.87 60.44 111.77
N SER A 26 56.27 61.20 110.83
CA SER A 26 56.89 62.00 109.73
C SER A 26 57.05 61.43 108.29
N SER A 27 56.81 62.35 107.34
CA SER A 27 57.15 62.38 105.89
C SER A 27 56.73 61.24 104.93
N GLY A 28 55.93 61.60 103.90
CA GLY A 28 56.04 61.01 102.55
C GLY A 28 54.74 60.61 101.83
N GLY A 29 54.38 61.34 100.77
CA GLY A 29 53.57 60.83 99.62
C GLY A 29 52.10 60.41 99.85
N ASN A 30 51.15 61.30 99.54
CA ASN A 30 49.72 60.95 99.50
C ASN A 30 49.32 60.20 98.20
N THR A 31 48.79 58.98 98.34
CA THR A 31 47.73 58.46 97.45
C THR A 31 46.74 57.58 98.23
N THR A 32 45.84 58.19 99.01
CA THR A 32 44.60 57.49 99.39
C THR A 32 43.81 57.16 98.13
N THR A 33 43.44 55.89 97.92
CA THR A 33 42.38 55.57 96.95
C THR A 33 41.12 56.32 97.37
N PRO A 34 40.55 57.21 96.54
CA PRO A 34 39.44 58.06 96.97
C PRO A 34 38.21 57.25 97.40
N PRO A 35 37.28 57.84 98.19
CA PRO A 35 35.92 57.33 98.27
C PRO A 35 35.40 57.11 96.84
N ALA A 36 34.81 55.95 96.58
CA ALA A 36 34.28 55.62 95.26
C ALA A 36 33.19 56.64 94.91
N SER A 37 33.56 57.63 94.08
CA SER A 37 32.65 58.73 93.78
C SER A 37 31.44 58.20 93.05
N ALA A 38 30.25 58.72 93.39
CA ALA A 38 29.01 58.34 92.73
C ALA A 38 29.19 58.45 91.20
N PRO A 39 28.78 57.42 90.43
CA PRO A 39 28.92 57.43 88.99
C PRO A 39 28.02 58.53 88.43
N THR A 40 28.51 59.33 87.48
CA THR A 40 27.60 60.20 86.72
C THR A 40 27.13 59.44 85.49
N LEU A 41 25.86 59.59 85.14
CA LEU A 41 25.26 59.08 83.91
C LEU A 41 24.67 60.29 83.19
N THR A 42 25.10 60.54 81.96
CA THR A 42 24.78 61.76 81.21
C THR A 42 24.02 61.52 79.92
N ALA A 43 24.15 60.34 79.31
CA ALA A 43 23.40 59.97 78.11
C ALA A 43 23.19 58.45 77.98
N VAL A 44 22.19 58.09 77.18
CA VAL A 44 21.92 56.74 76.69
C VAL A 44 21.67 56.78 75.18
N ALA A 45 22.27 55.86 74.43
CA ALA A 45 22.22 55.81 72.97
C ALA A 45 22.00 54.36 72.46
N PRO A 46 20.94 54.05 71.69
CA PRO A 46 19.81 54.94 71.36
C PRO A 46 19.04 55.39 72.62
N ALA A 47 18.38 56.53 72.55
CA ALA A 47 17.61 57.10 73.67
C ALA A 47 16.15 56.58 73.75
N SER A 48 15.75 55.73 72.81
CA SER A 48 14.39 55.21 72.70
C SER A 48 14.30 53.87 71.96
N ALA A 49 13.17 53.18 72.15
CA ALA A 49 12.73 52.03 71.36
C ALA A 49 11.19 52.01 71.31
N VAL A 50 10.60 51.21 70.40
CA VAL A 50 9.14 51.08 70.28
C VAL A 50 8.62 50.02 71.25
N ALA A 51 7.42 50.24 71.82
CA ALA A 51 6.80 49.24 72.69
C ALA A 51 6.57 47.91 71.94
N GLY A 52 6.92 46.79 72.60
CA GLY A 52 6.93 45.45 71.99
C GLY A 52 8.24 45.09 71.27
N SER A 53 9.26 45.94 71.30
CA SER A 53 10.58 45.62 70.72
C SER A 53 11.27 44.46 71.44
N ALA A 54 12.11 43.72 70.69
CA ALA A 54 13.08 42.80 71.27
C ALA A 54 14.09 43.52 72.18
N ALA A 55 14.83 42.75 72.99
CA ALA A 55 15.77 43.30 73.97
C ALA A 55 16.81 44.20 73.31
N THR A 56 16.86 45.48 73.71
CA THR A 56 17.65 46.52 73.06
C THR A 56 18.95 46.74 73.81
N THR A 57 20.09 46.61 73.12
CA THR A 57 21.39 47.02 73.69
C THR A 57 21.56 48.52 73.53
N VAL A 58 21.88 49.21 74.63
CA VAL A 58 22.16 50.64 74.66
C VAL A 58 23.58 50.90 75.16
N THR A 59 24.20 51.95 74.63
CA THR A 59 25.44 52.53 75.16
C THR A 59 25.09 53.58 76.19
N LEU A 60 25.74 53.53 77.35
CA LEU A 60 25.63 54.49 78.43
C LEU A 60 26.91 55.32 78.48
N THR A 61 26.76 56.64 78.63
CA THR A 61 27.86 57.60 78.72
C THR A 61 27.80 58.34 80.04
N GLY A 62 28.96 58.54 80.68
CA GLY A 62 29.05 59.08 82.03
C GLY A 62 30.47 59.28 82.52
N THR A 63 30.67 59.25 83.84
CA THR A 63 32.00 59.27 84.49
C THR A 63 32.00 58.43 85.77
N ASN A 64 33.20 58.09 86.27
CA ASN A 64 33.42 57.28 87.48
C ASN A 64 32.79 55.88 87.43
N PHE A 65 32.63 55.31 86.23
CA PHE A 65 32.26 53.89 86.11
C PHE A 65 33.46 52.98 86.48
N LEU A 66 33.14 51.89 87.16
CA LEU A 66 34.06 50.85 87.61
C LEU A 66 33.67 49.51 86.95
N PRO A 67 34.60 48.54 86.84
CA PRO A 67 34.26 47.17 86.40
C PRO A 67 33.15 46.50 87.25
N SER A 68 32.91 47.01 88.46
CA SER A 68 31.86 46.59 89.40
C SER A 68 30.55 47.39 89.33
N THR A 69 30.48 48.53 88.63
CA THR A 69 29.26 49.37 88.56
C THR A 69 28.08 48.54 88.08
N THR A 70 26.93 48.53 88.75
CA THR A 70 25.72 47.89 88.21
C THR A 70 24.87 48.89 87.41
N VAL A 71 23.99 48.38 86.55
CA VAL A 71 23.01 49.19 85.82
C VAL A 71 21.63 48.68 86.20
N GLU A 72 20.79 49.58 86.69
CA GLU A 72 19.36 49.33 86.88
C GLU A 72 18.57 50.06 85.79
N VAL A 73 17.58 49.37 85.23
CA VAL A 73 16.57 49.95 84.35
C VAL A 73 15.21 49.74 85.01
N ALA A 74 14.45 50.82 85.21
CA ALA A 74 13.21 50.84 85.98
C ALA A 74 13.30 50.14 87.37
N GLY A 75 14.46 50.23 88.03
CA GLY A 75 14.74 49.60 89.33
C GLY A 75 15.18 48.13 89.29
N THR A 76 15.21 47.49 88.13
CA THR A 76 15.69 46.10 87.96
C THR A 76 17.12 46.10 87.43
N ASN A 77 18.03 45.36 88.06
CA ASN A 77 19.41 45.19 87.55
C ASN A 77 19.40 44.45 86.21
N VAL A 78 20.12 44.98 85.21
CA VAL A 78 20.20 44.42 83.85
C VAL A 78 21.60 43.93 83.50
N ALA A 79 21.68 43.05 82.51
CA ALA A 79 22.96 42.59 81.95
C ALA A 79 23.70 43.76 81.30
N ARG A 80 25.00 43.92 81.62
CA ARG A 80 25.81 45.05 81.17
C ARG A 80 27.31 44.70 81.06
N THR A 81 27.98 45.31 80.09
CA THR A 81 29.43 45.20 79.87
C THR A 81 30.13 46.50 80.26
N TYR A 82 31.25 46.39 80.97
CA TYR A 82 32.12 47.54 81.24
C TYR A 82 32.98 47.84 80.01
N VAL A 83 32.99 49.09 79.54
CA VAL A 83 33.80 49.51 78.39
C VAL A 83 34.94 50.43 78.84
N SER A 84 34.64 51.43 79.67
CA SER A 84 35.62 52.34 80.25
C SER A 84 35.08 53.04 81.49
N ALA A 85 35.89 53.86 82.16
CA ALA A 85 35.43 54.71 83.26
C ALA A 85 34.39 55.78 82.86
N THR A 86 34.11 55.91 81.56
CA THR A 86 33.12 56.84 80.99
C THR A 86 32.05 56.16 80.14
N SER A 87 32.11 54.85 79.91
CA SER A 87 31.09 54.11 79.16
C SER A 87 30.83 52.68 79.62
N LEU A 88 29.55 52.29 79.58
CA LEU A 88 29.05 50.92 79.71
C LEU A 88 28.17 50.60 78.49
N THR A 89 27.97 49.32 78.17
CA THR A 89 26.78 48.90 77.41
C THR A 89 25.84 48.12 78.31
N ALA A 90 24.54 48.29 78.14
CA ALA A 90 23.50 47.63 78.93
C ALA A 90 22.39 47.09 78.03
N VAL A 91 21.76 45.98 78.40
CA VAL A 91 20.66 45.37 77.64
C VAL A 91 19.34 45.65 78.34
N ILE A 92 18.48 46.47 77.74
CA ILE A 92 17.10 46.67 78.19
C ILE A 92 16.27 45.45 77.74
N PRO A 93 15.74 44.61 78.65
CA PRO A 93 15.01 43.41 78.29
C PRO A 93 13.67 43.74 77.60
N ALA A 94 13.24 42.87 76.68
CA ALA A 94 11.96 43.03 75.95
C ALA A 94 10.74 43.18 76.88
N THR A 95 10.79 42.60 78.09
CA THR A 95 9.74 42.74 79.11
C THR A 95 9.60 44.16 79.65
N GLN A 96 10.69 44.96 79.69
CA GLN A 96 10.64 46.37 80.06
C GLN A 96 10.28 47.27 78.88
N LEU A 97 10.47 46.78 77.65
CA LEU A 97 10.00 47.42 76.42
C LEU A 97 8.54 47.05 76.09
N ALA A 98 7.84 46.27 76.91
CA ALA A 98 6.50 45.77 76.58
C ALA A 98 5.39 46.85 76.56
N THR A 99 5.61 48.00 77.20
CA THR A 99 4.60 49.06 77.36
C THR A 99 5.22 50.44 77.10
N ALA A 100 4.47 51.33 76.46
CA ALA A 100 4.90 52.70 76.20
C ALA A 100 5.06 53.52 77.50
N GLY A 101 6.08 54.36 77.58
CA GLY A 101 6.38 55.17 78.76
C GLY A 101 7.84 55.65 78.78
N SER A 102 8.35 55.95 79.98
CA SER A 102 9.76 56.27 80.20
C SER A 102 10.35 55.32 81.24
N LEU A 103 11.49 54.73 80.91
CA LEU A 103 12.30 53.91 81.81
C LEU A 103 13.41 54.77 82.39
N SER A 104 13.56 54.78 83.71
CA SER A 104 14.74 55.35 84.36
C SER A 104 15.91 54.38 84.22
N ILE A 105 17.08 54.87 83.83
CA ILE A 105 18.34 54.13 83.84
C ILE A 105 19.26 54.76 84.89
N VAL A 106 19.82 53.93 85.77
CA VAL A 106 20.69 54.35 86.87
C VAL A 106 21.94 53.47 86.88
N ALA A 107 23.12 54.09 86.96
CA ALA A 107 24.38 53.38 87.26
C ALA A 107 24.65 53.42 88.77
N LYS A 108 25.18 52.35 89.37
CA LYS A 108 25.50 52.30 90.81
C LYS A 108 26.90 51.76 91.10
N ASN A 109 27.68 52.49 91.90
CA ASN A 109 28.92 52.03 92.50
C ASN A 109 28.63 51.49 93.89
N GLY A 110 28.15 50.24 93.98
CA GLY A 110 27.65 49.68 95.24
C GLY A 110 26.34 50.37 95.65
N SER A 111 26.36 51.12 96.76
CA SER A 111 25.23 51.95 97.20
C SER A 111 25.07 53.25 96.41
N ASP A 112 26.17 53.79 95.87
CA ASP A 112 26.20 55.16 95.36
C ASP A 112 25.66 55.23 93.93
N ALA A 113 24.53 55.90 93.75
CA ALA A 113 23.76 55.93 92.51
C ALA A 113 23.99 57.21 91.69
N SER A 114 23.93 57.07 90.37
CA SER A 114 23.85 58.20 89.45
C SER A 114 22.49 58.90 89.55
N ALA A 115 22.43 60.14 89.05
CA ALA A 115 21.14 60.69 88.60
C ALA A 115 20.52 59.75 87.54
N PRO A 116 19.19 59.56 87.51
CA PRO A 116 18.53 58.74 86.52
C PRO A 116 18.52 59.44 85.15
N VAL A 117 18.88 58.71 84.09
CA VAL A 117 18.68 59.15 82.70
C VAL A 117 17.46 58.44 82.12
N SER A 118 16.58 59.17 81.46
CA SER A 118 15.36 58.64 80.84
C SER A 118 15.65 57.95 79.50
N PHE A 119 15.14 56.75 79.32
CA PHE A 119 14.99 56.08 78.03
C PHE A 119 13.51 55.99 77.66
N THR A 120 13.13 56.44 76.46
CA THR A 120 11.73 56.56 76.07
C THR A 120 11.24 55.34 75.29
N VAL A 121 10.28 54.60 75.85
CA VAL A 121 9.57 53.55 75.11
C VAL A 121 8.39 54.20 74.39
N THR A 122 8.52 54.47 73.09
CA THR A 122 7.46 55.10 72.32
C THR A 122 6.32 54.11 72.07
N ALA A 123 5.08 54.59 72.03
CA ALA A 123 3.96 53.76 71.62
C ALA A 123 4.18 53.17 70.20
N PRO A 124 3.60 51.99 69.88
CA PRO A 124 3.54 51.53 68.50
C PRO A 124 2.82 52.59 67.67
N ALA A 125 3.26 52.80 66.42
CA ALA A 125 2.58 53.73 65.53
C ALA A 125 1.10 53.34 65.42
N ALA A 126 0.20 54.26 65.77
CA ALA A 126 -1.24 53.99 65.80
C ALA A 126 -1.67 53.47 64.42
N ALA A 127 -2.52 52.43 64.40
CA ALA A 127 -3.03 51.90 63.15
C ALA A 127 -3.76 53.01 62.37
N PRO A 128 -3.49 53.17 61.05
CA PRO A 128 -4.23 54.10 60.24
C PRO A 128 -5.67 53.59 60.10
N THR A 129 -6.67 54.47 60.21
CA THR A 129 -8.03 54.10 59.81
C THR A 129 -8.17 54.41 58.33
N LEU A 130 -8.69 53.48 57.53
CA LEU A 130 -9.06 53.72 56.13
C LEU A 130 -10.59 53.65 56.05
N THR A 131 -11.23 54.73 55.60
CA THR A 131 -12.70 54.86 55.60
C THR A 131 -13.29 54.87 54.19
N ALA A 132 -12.55 55.35 53.19
CA ALA A 132 -12.98 55.34 51.80
C ALA A 132 -11.80 55.27 50.81
N VAL A 133 -12.11 54.81 49.60
CA VAL A 133 -11.27 54.92 48.40
C VAL A 133 -12.05 55.64 47.31
N THR A 134 -11.40 56.56 46.59
CA THR A 134 -12.04 57.37 45.53
C THR A 134 -11.10 57.49 44.31
N PRO A 135 -11.48 56.99 43.12
CA PRO A 135 -12.68 56.20 42.84
C PRO A 135 -12.69 54.88 43.62
N ALA A 136 -13.90 54.36 43.88
CA ALA A 136 -14.08 53.07 44.55
C ALA A 136 -14.12 51.86 43.58
N SER A 137 -14.01 52.12 42.29
CA SER A 137 -14.09 51.10 41.24
C SER A 137 -13.39 51.52 39.94
N ALA A 138 -13.03 50.54 39.12
CA ALA A 138 -12.63 50.71 37.72
C ALA A 138 -13.07 49.49 36.90
N ALA A 139 -13.16 49.62 35.57
CA ALA A 139 -13.51 48.49 34.70
C ALA A 139 -12.34 47.53 34.51
N ALA A 140 -12.62 46.22 34.37
CA ALA A 140 -11.59 45.25 34.06
C ALA A 140 -10.95 45.54 32.69
N GLY A 141 -9.63 45.43 32.60
CA GLY A 141 -8.84 45.87 31.45
C GLY A 141 -8.46 47.36 31.44
N SER A 142 -8.77 48.13 32.50
CA SER A 142 -8.32 49.52 32.64
C SER A 142 -6.79 49.65 32.79
N ALA A 143 -6.27 50.81 32.39
CA ALA A 143 -4.91 51.23 32.72
C ALA A 143 -4.72 51.40 34.24
N ALA A 144 -3.46 51.54 34.67
CA ALA A 144 -3.13 51.72 36.09
C ALA A 144 -3.90 52.93 36.68
N THR A 145 -4.63 52.69 37.76
CA THR A 145 -5.61 53.63 38.30
C THR A 145 -5.12 54.23 39.61
N THR A 146 -4.96 55.56 39.65
CA THR A 146 -4.68 56.28 40.88
C THR A 146 -5.96 56.41 41.71
N ILE A 147 -5.90 56.01 42.97
CA ILE A 147 -6.95 56.17 43.98
C ILE A 147 -6.51 57.15 45.07
N THR A 148 -7.45 57.95 45.56
CA THR A 148 -7.32 58.70 46.81
C THR A 148 -7.84 57.85 47.96
N LEU A 149 -7.08 57.80 49.06
CA LEU A 149 -7.35 57.08 50.30
C LEU A 149 -7.78 58.11 51.35
N THR A 150 -8.99 57.97 51.90
CA THR A 150 -9.49 58.84 52.98
C THR A 150 -9.46 58.08 54.31
N GLY A 151 -8.98 58.73 55.37
CA GLY A 151 -8.71 58.05 56.62
C GLY A 151 -8.29 58.96 57.78
N THR A 152 -7.60 58.37 58.75
CA THR A 152 -6.93 59.08 59.87
C THR A 152 -5.63 58.36 60.25
N ASN A 153 -4.74 59.06 60.96
CA ASN A 153 -3.43 58.57 61.39
C ASN A 153 -2.51 58.09 60.25
N PHE A 154 -2.66 58.63 59.04
CA PHE A 154 -1.64 58.45 58.01
C PHE A 154 -0.37 59.24 58.38
N LEU A 155 0.78 58.73 57.94
CA LEU A 155 2.12 59.23 58.17
C LEU A 155 2.87 59.30 56.84
N SER A 156 3.95 60.08 56.77
CA SER A 156 4.84 60.10 55.60
C SER A 156 5.50 58.74 55.30
N THR A 157 5.45 57.81 56.26
CA THR A 157 5.96 56.43 56.15
C THR A 157 4.84 55.37 56.03
N THR A 158 3.57 55.77 55.87
CA THR A 158 2.48 54.80 55.65
C THR A 158 2.66 54.09 54.32
N THR A 159 2.58 52.77 54.33
CA THR A 159 2.60 51.94 53.11
C THR A 159 1.18 51.48 52.75
N VAL A 160 0.94 51.22 51.47
CA VAL A 160 -0.38 50.77 50.96
C VAL A 160 -0.23 49.44 50.25
N GLU A 161 -1.15 48.52 50.52
CA GLU A 161 -1.24 47.21 49.88
C GLU A 161 -2.56 47.04 49.12
N VAL A 162 -2.47 46.41 47.95
CA VAL A 162 -3.60 46.03 47.09
C VAL A 162 -3.64 44.51 46.99
N SER A 163 -4.54 43.90 47.75
CA SER A 163 -4.66 42.45 47.96
C SER A 163 -3.31 41.82 48.32
N GLY A 164 -2.71 42.31 49.42
CA GLY A 164 -1.43 41.82 49.98
C GLY A 164 -0.17 42.20 49.20
N THR A 165 -0.28 42.93 48.08
CA THR A 165 0.89 43.42 47.32
C THR A 165 1.09 44.91 47.57
N ALA A 166 2.26 45.32 48.06
CA ALA A 166 2.59 46.72 48.24
C ALA A 166 2.57 47.49 46.90
N VAL A 167 2.07 48.72 46.92
CA VAL A 167 1.98 49.60 45.75
C VAL A 167 2.62 50.97 46.02
N ALA A 168 2.94 51.69 44.94
CA ALA A 168 3.37 53.08 45.05
C ALA A 168 2.25 53.94 45.66
N ALA A 169 2.60 54.68 46.71
CA ALA A 169 1.70 55.58 47.43
C ALA A 169 2.40 56.89 47.80
N THR A 170 1.63 57.97 47.84
CA THR A 170 2.09 59.32 48.16
C THR A 170 1.30 59.84 49.35
N TYR A 171 2.00 60.25 50.40
CA TYR A 171 1.40 60.92 51.55
C TYR A 171 0.95 62.34 51.17
N VAL A 172 -0.27 62.72 51.53
CA VAL A 172 -0.82 64.07 51.30
C VAL A 172 -1.10 64.78 52.63
N SER A 173 -1.75 64.10 53.58
CA SER A 173 -2.00 64.57 54.94
C SER A 173 -2.27 63.40 55.88
N ALA A 174 -2.37 63.66 57.19
CA ALA A 174 -2.74 62.64 58.18
C ALA A 174 -4.14 62.02 57.97
N THR A 175 -4.94 62.55 57.04
CA THR A 175 -6.28 62.07 56.67
C THR A 175 -6.44 61.73 55.19
N SER A 176 -5.42 61.97 54.35
CA SER A 176 -5.45 61.70 52.91
C SER A 176 -4.11 61.19 52.35
N MET A 177 -4.17 60.19 51.47
CA MET A 177 -3.05 59.73 50.66
C MET A 177 -3.52 59.42 49.24
N THR A 178 -2.60 59.25 48.29
CA THR A 178 -2.90 58.59 47.01
C THR A 178 -2.12 57.30 46.87
N ALA A 179 -2.63 56.35 46.09
CA ALA A 179 -1.94 55.12 45.72
C ALA A 179 -2.32 54.70 44.29
N VAL A 180 -1.45 53.94 43.62
CA VAL A 180 -1.69 53.47 42.25
C VAL A 180 -1.98 51.97 42.23
N ILE A 181 -3.16 51.59 41.76
CA ILE A 181 -3.49 50.19 41.45
C ILE A 181 -2.87 49.84 40.08
N PRO A 182 -1.92 48.90 39.98
CA PRO A 182 -1.30 48.54 38.70
C PRO A 182 -2.29 47.86 37.76
N ALA A 183 -2.18 48.09 36.45
CA ALA A 183 -3.09 47.54 35.44
C ALA A 183 -3.25 46.01 35.52
N GLY A 184 -2.19 45.27 35.87
CA GLY A 184 -2.26 43.81 36.06
C GLY A 184 -3.19 43.35 37.19
N LYS A 185 -3.44 44.18 38.22
CA LYS A 185 -4.46 43.91 39.26
C LYS A 185 -5.89 44.24 38.79
N LEU A 186 -6.03 44.96 37.67
CA LEU A 186 -7.30 45.35 37.04
C LEU A 186 -7.64 44.46 35.83
N ALA A 187 -6.89 43.39 35.55
CA ALA A 187 -7.06 42.57 34.35
C ALA A 187 -8.35 41.73 34.32
N SER A 188 -9.05 41.56 35.45
CA SER A 188 -10.26 40.74 35.57
C SER A 188 -11.22 41.33 36.61
N ALA A 189 -12.52 41.14 36.41
CA ALA A 189 -13.55 41.61 37.33
C ALA A 189 -13.48 40.90 38.70
N GLY A 190 -13.79 41.61 39.78
CA GLY A 190 -13.68 41.11 41.15
C GLY A 190 -13.60 42.23 42.19
N SER A 191 -13.03 41.92 43.36
CA SER A 191 -12.78 42.91 44.42
C SER A 191 -11.33 42.84 44.89
N LEU A 192 -10.70 44.00 45.06
CA LEU A 192 -9.35 44.18 45.57
C LEU A 192 -9.43 44.76 46.99
N GLY A 193 -8.79 44.10 47.96
CA GLY A 193 -8.71 44.63 49.33
C GLY A 193 -7.62 45.70 49.43
N ILE A 194 -7.98 46.92 49.82
CA ILE A 194 -7.05 48.04 49.98
C ILE A 194 -6.76 48.24 51.48
N VAL A 195 -5.48 48.20 51.86
CA VAL A 195 -5.02 48.32 53.26
C VAL A 195 -3.90 49.34 53.36
N ALA A 196 -3.98 50.23 54.35
CA ALA A 196 -2.88 51.13 54.74
C ALA A 196 -2.16 50.56 55.97
N LYS A 197 -0.84 50.74 56.09
CA LYS A 197 -0.04 50.25 57.23
C LYS A 197 0.97 51.26 57.74
N ASN A 198 0.99 51.45 59.05
CA ASN A 198 2.02 52.18 59.79
C ASN A 198 3.01 51.15 60.37
N GLY A 199 4.01 50.76 59.57
CA GLY A 199 4.86 49.61 59.89
C GLY A 199 4.04 48.32 59.88
N THR A 200 3.93 47.65 61.02
CA THR A 200 3.10 46.44 61.19
C THR A 200 1.63 46.74 61.51
N ALA A 201 1.29 47.96 61.95
CA ALA A 201 -0.07 48.32 62.34
C ALA A 201 -0.93 48.64 61.11
N ALA A 202 -1.90 47.78 60.80
CA ALA A 202 -2.72 47.85 59.59
C ALA A 202 -4.12 48.45 59.82
N SER A 203 -4.66 49.10 58.78
CA SER A 203 -6.07 49.48 58.70
C SER A 203 -6.97 48.26 58.50
N GLY A 204 -8.29 48.45 58.67
CA GLY A 204 -9.27 47.58 58.02
C GLY A 204 -9.10 47.59 56.49
N SER A 205 -9.47 46.50 55.82
CA SER A 205 -9.45 46.41 54.35
C SER A 205 -10.70 47.06 53.77
N VAL A 206 -10.54 48.12 52.98
CA VAL A 206 -11.63 48.71 52.20
C VAL A 206 -11.65 48.08 50.80
N PRO A 207 -12.80 47.59 50.30
CA PRO A 207 -12.89 46.99 48.98
C PRO A 207 -12.83 48.06 47.87
N PHE A 208 -12.04 47.79 46.84
CA PHE A 208 -12.12 48.45 45.53
C PHE A 208 -12.71 47.45 44.52
N THR A 209 -13.77 47.83 43.81
CA THR A 209 -14.49 46.92 42.90
C THR A 209 -13.95 47.03 41.48
N VAL A 210 -13.38 45.96 40.95
CA VAL A 210 -13.10 45.86 39.52
C VAL A 210 -14.37 45.37 38.84
N THR A 211 -15.12 46.28 38.21
CA THR A 211 -16.36 45.92 37.51
C THR A 211 -16.03 45.17 36.22
N ALA A 212 -16.94 44.30 35.76
CA ALA A 212 -16.90 43.87 34.36
C ALA A 212 -16.93 45.12 33.45
N PRO A 213 -16.23 45.13 32.31
CA PRO A 213 -16.34 46.23 31.37
C PRO A 213 -17.77 46.29 30.84
N ALA A 214 -18.33 47.49 30.71
CA ALA A 214 -19.76 47.71 30.51
C ALA A 214 -20.33 46.98 29.28
N PHE A 215 -19.49 46.70 28.28
CA PHE A 215 -19.85 45.91 27.11
C PHE A 215 -18.72 44.92 26.76
N ALA A 216 -19.13 43.71 26.37
CA ALA A 216 -18.27 42.82 25.60
C ALA A 216 -17.92 43.46 24.24
N PRO A 217 -16.74 43.15 23.67
CA PRO A 217 -16.44 43.53 22.30
C PRO A 217 -17.38 42.78 21.35
N THR A 218 -17.82 43.42 20.28
CA THR A 218 -18.56 42.75 19.19
C THR A 218 -17.67 42.66 17.97
N ILE A 219 -17.75 41.54 17.24
CA ILE A 219 -17.12 41.38 15.92
C ILE A 219 -18.26 41.42 14.91
N SER A 220 -18.25 42.39 13.99
CA SER A 220 -19.21 42.51 12.89
C SER A 220 -18.65 41.98 11.57
N SER A 221 -17.34 42.04 11.37
CA SER A 221 -16.66 41.35 10.27
C SER A 221 -15.19 41.05 10.59
N ILE A 222 -14.60 40.21 9.76
CA ILE A 222 -13.20 39.77 9.84
C ILE A 222 -12.65 39.68 8.42
N SER A 223 -11.41 40.12 8.21
CA SER A 223 -10.77 40.18 6.90
C SER A 223 -9.31 39.71 6.97
N PRO A 224 -8.90 38.69 6.20
CA PRO A 224 -9.72 37.82 5.36
C PRO A 224 -10.83 37.10 6.14
N ALA A 225 -11.92 36.74 5.45
CA ALA A 225 -13.08 36.05 6.05
C ALA A 225 -13.02 34.52 5.94
N SER A 226 -12.00 34.00 5.24
CA SER A 226 -11.68 32.60 5.05
C SER A 226 -10.20 32.46 4.70
N PHE A 227 -9.66 31.25 4.87
CA PHE A 227 -8.26 30.92 4.61
C PHE A 227 -8.19 29.61 3.82
N ASN A 228 -7.03 29.31 3.22
CA ASN A 228 -6.77 28.02 2.58
C ASN A 228 -5.75 27.22 3.40
N VAL A 229 -5.82 25.88 3.32
CA VAL A 229 -4.81 25.00 3.91
C VAL A 229 -3.41 25.34 3.39
N GLY A 230 -2.45 25.46 4.30
CA GLY A 230 -1.05 25.76 3.98
C GLY A 230 -0.76 27.25 3.73
N SER A 231 -1.73 28.14 3.89
CA SER A 231 -1.48 29.59 3.82
C SER A 231 -0.43 30.05 4.85
N PRO A 232 0.44 31.01 4.49
CA PRO A 232 1.41 31.58 5.42
C PRO A 232 0.72 32.39 6.53
N ALA A 233 1.49 32.75 7.57
CA ALA A 233 0.99 33.62 8.63
C ALA A 233 0.59 34.99 8.04
N ILE A 234 -0.64 35.42 8.32
CA ILE A 234 -1.28 36.54 7.63
C ILE A 234 -1.93 37.50 8.64
N THR A 235 -1.82 38.80 8.36
CA THR A 235 -2.49 39.84 9.17
C THR A 235 -3.99 39.78 8.93
N VAL A 236 -4.74 39.65 10.02
CA VAL A 236 -6.21 39.63 10.05
C VAL A 236 -6.70 40.89 10.74
N VAL A 237 -7.71 41.54 10.17
CA VAL A 237 -8.38 42.72 10.74
C VAL A 237 -9.77 42.32 11.21
N LEU A 238 -10.07 42.59 12.47
CA LEU A 238 -11.42 42.56 13.03
C LEU A 238 -12.06 43.94 12.90
N THR A 239 -13.31 43.98 12.46
CA THR A 239 -14.17 45.17 12.51
C THR A 239 -15.33 44.88 13.46
N GLY A 240 -15.78 45.88 14.20
CA GLY A 240 -16.69 45.64 15.31
C GLY A 240 -17.02 46.89 16.11
N ALA A 241 -17.30 46.70 17.41
CA ALA A 241 -17.48 47.79 18.36
C ALA A 241 -17.00 47.39 19.77
N ASN A 242 -16.83 48.41 20.62
CA ASN A 242 -16.37 48.28 22.01
C ASN A 242 -14.98 47.66 22.17
N PHE A 243 -14.11 47.73 21.15
CA PHE A 243 -12.71 47.36 21.34
C PHE A 243 -12.01 48.41 22.22
N LEU A 244 -11.20 47.95 23.16
CA LEU A 244 -10.31 48.73 24.00
C LEU A 244 -8.85 48.57 23.54
N SER A 245 -7.95 49.46 23.95
CA SER A 245 -6.51 49.30 23.73
C SER A 245 -5.90 48.08 24.44
N THR A 246 -6.65 47.48 25.36
CA THR A 246 -6.35 46.23 26.09
C THR A 246 -7.15 45.03 25.59
N THR A 247 -7.82 45.11 24.43
CA THR A 247 -8.52 43.96 23.84
C THR A 247 -7.53 42.86 23.48
N THR A 248 -7.79 41.65 23.95
CA THR A 248 -7.07 40.44 23.53
C THR A 248 -7.90 39.66 22.51
N VAL A 249 -7.24 38.90 21.64
CA VAL A 249 -7.88 37.96 20.72
C VAL A 249 -7.38 36.56 21.01
N GLU A 250 -8.28 35.58 20.94
CA GLU A 250 -7.98 34.15 21.02
C GLU A 250 -8.35 33.45 19.72
N VAL A 251 -7.50 32.51 19.30
CA VAL A 251 -7.63 31.67 18.11
C VAL A 251 -7.64 30.22 18.57
N ASP A 252 -8.83 29.61 18.61
CA ASP A 252 -9.16 28.37 19.34
C ASP A 252 -8.63 28.40 20.79
N GLY A 253 -9.01 29.43 21.54
CA GLY A 253 -8.56 29.66 22.92
C GLY A 253 -7.08 30.03 23.09
N THR A 254 -6.29 30.03 22.02
CA THR A 254 -4.87 30.43 22.06
C THR A 254 -4.76 31.94 21.88
N ALA A 255 -4.32 32.66 22.91
CA ALA A 255 -4.17 34.11 22.85
C ALA A 255 -3.12 34.53 21.80
N VAL A 256 -3.44 35.56 21.01
CA VAL A 256 -2.56 36.16 19.99
C VAL A 256 -2.34 37.64 20.26
N ALA A 257 -1.17 38.16 19.86
CA ALA A 257 -0.84 39.57 20.02
C ALA A 257 -1.74 40.45 19.12
N THR A 258 -2.36 41.46 19.72
CA THR A 258 -3.26 42.41 19.07
C THR A 258 -2.62 43.78 18.88
N THR A 259 -2.90 44.41 17.74
CA THR A 259 -2.65 45.82 17.50
C THR A 259 -3.99 46.55 17.53
N TYR A 260 -4.18 47.45 18.50
CA TYR A 260 -5.36 48.28 18.58
C TYR A 260 -5.29 49.41 17.54
N LEU A 261 -6.34 49.55 16.71
CA LEU A 261 -6.41 50.58 15.67
C LEU A 261 -7.45 51.65 16.03
N SER A 262 -8.64 51.25 16.49
CA SER A 262 -9.71 52.14 16.95
C SER A 262 -10.74 51.38 17.80
N PRO A 263 -11.72 52.06 18.43
CA PRO A 263 -12.80 51.37 19.16
C PRO A 263 -13.67 50.44 18.29
N ALA A 264 -13.53 50.53 16.96
CA ALA A 264 -14.25 49.73 15.97
C ALA A 264 -13.34 48.78 15.16
N SER A 265 -12.01 48.80 15.35
CA SER A 265 -11.12 47.84 14.70
C SER A 265 -9.83 47.52 15.47
N ILE A 266 -9.44 46.25 15.43
CA ILE A 266 -8.15 45.74 15.90
C ILE A 266 -7.59 44.75 14.87
N SER A 267 -6.27 44.60 14.80
CA SER A 267 -5.63 43.58 13.96
C SER A 267 -4.76 42.62 14.77
N PHE A 268 -4.52 41.43 14.23
CA PHE A 268 -3.63 40.41 14.78
C PHE A 268 -3.01 39.60 13.62
N VAL A 269 -2.05 38.72 13.90
CA VAL A 269 -1.53 37.78 12.89
C VAL A 269 -2.10 36.41 13.15
N MET A 270 -2.79 35.82 12.16
CA MET A 270 -3.20 34.42 12.22
C MET A 270 -1.97 33.51 12.04
N PRO A 271 -1.63 32.65 13.01
CA PRO A 271 -0.45 31.80 12.90
C PRO A 271 -0.60 30.73 11.81
N ALA A 272 0.42 30.54 10.97
CA ALA A 272 0.41 29.51 9.91
C ALA A 272 0.09 28.10 10.43
N ALA A 273 0.49 27.77 11.66
CA ALA A 273 0.18 26.49 12.31
C ALA A 273 -1.33 26.24 12.51
N LYS A 274 -2.16 27.30 12.57
CA LYS A 274 -3.62 27.18 12.59
C LYS A 274 -4.22 26.93 11.21
N LEU A 275 -3.50 27.30 10.16
CA LEU A 275 -3.88 27.12 8.75
C LEU A 275 -3.34 25.80 8.15
N ALA A 276 -2.75 24.92 8.97
CA ALA A 276 -2.11 23.69 8.53
C ALA A 276 -3.10 22.52 8.24
N SER A 277 -4.41 22.70 8.48
CA SER A 277 -5.42 21.67 8.25
C SER A 277 -6.78 22.31 7.95
N ALA A 278 -7.61 21.64 7.14
CA ALA A 278 -8.95 22.12 6.81
C ALA A 278 -9.90 22.00 8.01
N GLY A 279 -10.89 22.89 8.09
CA GLY A 279 -11.85 22.91 9.20
C GLY A 279 -12.38 24.30 9.49
N THR A 280 -12.65 24.60 10.76
CA THR A 280 -13.14 25.89 11.23
C THR A 280 -12.38 26.33 12.47
N ILE A 281 -11.72 27.48 12.38
CA ILE A 281 -11.07 28.17 13.50
C ILE A 281 -12.11 28.99 14.25
N SER A 282 -12.04 29.02 15.57
CA SER A 282 -12.83 29.90 16.44
C SER A 282 -12.04 31.15 16.80
N VAL A 283 -12.48 32.33 16.37
CA VAL A 283 -11.88 33.62 16.74
C VAL A 283 -12.77 34.35 17.75
N VAL A 284 -12.19 34.80 18.87
CA VAL A 284 -12.90 35.48 19.97
C VAL A 284 -12.12 36.72 20.40
N ALA A 285 -12.78 37.87 20.55
CA ALA A 285 -12.19 39.06 21.18
C ALA A 285 -12.62 39.16 22.65
N LYS A 286 -11.74 39.64 23.54
CA LYS A 286 -12.02 39.76 24.99
C LYS A 286 -11.59 41.10 25.59
N ASN A 287 -12.51 41.74 26.31
CA ASN A 287 -12.27 42.89 27.19
C ASN A 287 -12.31 42.40 28.66
N GLY A 288 -11.17 42.35 29.36
CA GLY A 288 -11.15 42.11 30.82
C GLY A 288 -11.88 40.85 31.33
N GLY A 289 -12.03 39.82 30.47
CA GLY A 289 -12.82 38.60 30.71
C GLY A 289 -14.17 38.53 29.98
N ALA A 290 -14.76 39.66 29.58
CA ALA A 290 -15.99 39.69 28.77
C ALA A 290 -15.65 39.39 27.30
N ALA A 291 -16.22 38.31 26.76
CA ALA A 291 -15.93 37.80 25.42
C ALA A 291 -16.99 38.21 24.38
N SER A 292 -16.55 38.41 23.14
CA SER A 292 -17.45 38.42 21.98
C SER A 292 -18.08 37.03 21.79
N PRO A 293 -19.19 36.94 21.02
CA PRO A 293 -19.51 35.70 20.32
C PRO A 293 -18.29 35.22 19.53
N ALA A 294 -18.08 33.91 19.44
CA ALA A 294 -17.04 33.34 18.59
C ALA A 294 -17.45 33.50 17.12
N ILE A 295 -16.57 34.06 16.29
CA ILE A 295 -16.75 34.07 14.83
C ILE A 295 -16.04 32.84 14.24
N PRO A 296 -16.77 31.91 13.58
CA PRO A 296 -16.16 30.77 12.91
C PRO A 296 -15.43 31.24 11.64
N GLN A 297 -14.25 30.69 11.40
CA GLN A 297 -13.39 31.02 10.26
C GLN A 297 -13.01 29.75 9.49
N PRO A 298 -13.56 29.53 8.28
CA PRO A 298 -13.28 28.33 7.52
C PRO A 298 -11.85 28.35 6.98
N VAL A 299 -11.12 27.26 7.24
CA VAL A 299 -9.88 26.90 6.54
C VAL A 299 -10.26 25.88 5.48
N ASN A 300 -10.25 26.33 4.24
CA ASN A 300 -10.74 25.61 3.08
C ASN A 300 -9.63 24.76 2.45
N ASN A 301 -9.99 23.58 1.96
CA ASN A 301 -9.22 22.90 0.93
C ASN A 301 -9.18 23.78 -0.33
N ALA A 302 -8.03 23.83 -1.01
CA ALA A 302 -7.96 24.45 -2.33
C ALA A 302 -8.74 23.62 -3.35
N THR A 303 -9.30 24.24 -4.38
CA THR A 303 -9.81 23.53 -5.56
C THR A 303 -8.63 22.92 -6.32
N PRO A 304 -8.67 21.63 -6.69
CA PRO A 304 -7.55 20.96 -7.35
C PRO A 304 -7.43 21.43 -8.80
N VAL A 305 -6.20 21.48 -9.32
CA VAL A 305 -5.94 21.90 -10.72
C VAL A 305 -5.13 20.83 -11.42
N ILE A 306 -5.67 20.23 -12.48
CA ILE A 306 -4.92 19.35 -13.38
C ILE A 306 -4.10 20.23 -14.34
N THR A 307 -2.84 19.85 -14.56
CA THR A 307 -1.94 20.50 -15.53
C THR A 307 -1.55 19.58 -16.69
N SER A 308 -1.50 18.27 -16.46
CA SER A 308 -1.27 17.26 -17.51
C SER A 308 -1.71 15.85 -17.07
N LEU A 309 -1.99 15.01 -18.07
CA LEU A 309 -2.22 13.58 -17.92
C LEU A 309 -1.09 12.81 -18.64
N SER A 310 -0.66 11.68 -18.10
CA SER A 310 0.36 10.82 -18.72
C SER A 310 0.15 9.33 -18.41
N PRO A 311 -0.16 8.49 -19.43
CA PRO A 311 -0.58 8.85 -20.79
C PRO A 311 -1.89 9.67 -20.80
N ALA A 312 -2.09 10.49 -21.82
CA ALA A 312 -3.34 11.23 -22.06
C ALA A 312 -4.25 10.56 -23.11
N SER A 313 -3.81 9.45 -23.72
CA SER A 313 -4.57 8.72 -24.71
C SER A 313 -4.28 7.22 -24.67
N PHE A 314 -5.28 6.43 -25.08
CA PHE A 314 -5.26 4.97 -25.12
C PHE A 314 -6.01 4.48 -26.37
N GLN A 315 -6.03 3.17 -26.61
CA GLN A 315 -6.78 2.57 -27.70
C GLN A 315 -7.98 1.75 -27.18
N ALA A 316 -9.10 1.81 -27.89
CA ALA A 316 -10.27 0.98 -27.59
C ALA A 316 -9.89 -0.51 -27.67
N GLY A 317 -10.30 -1.29 -26.68
CA GLY A 317 -9.94 -2.70 -26.54
C GLY A 317 -8.55 -2.97 -25.96
N THR A 318 -7.85 -1.96 -25.40
CA THR A 318 -6.57 -2.17 -24.70
C THR A 318 -6.75 -3.17 -23.55
N THR A 319 -5.95 -4.24 -23.52
CA THR A 319 -6.08 -5.29 -22.51
C THR A 319 -5.44 -4.89 -21.17
N GLY A 320 -6.16 -5.15 -20.07
CA GLY A 320 -5.74 -4.83 -18.71
C GLY A 320 -6.39 -3.55 -18.14
N THR A 321 -5.77 -2.97 -17.11
CA THR A 321 -6.23 -1.72 -16.46
C THR A 321 -5.13 -0.66 -16.53
N PRO A 322 -5.05 0.11 -17.64
CA PRO A 322 -3.96 1.07 -17.84
C PRO A 322 -4.02 2.18 -16.78
N THR A 323 -2.84 2.65 -16.38
CA THR A 323 -2.69 3.66 -15.31
C THR A 323 -2.43 5.04 -15.91
N VAL A 324 -3.23 6.03 -15.50
CA VAL A 324 -3.02 7.45 -15.80
C VAL A 324 -2.32 8.10 -14.63
N THR A 325 -1.27 8.87 -14.90
CA THR A 325 -0.65 9.80 -13.96
C THR A 325 -1.24 11.18 -14.17
N ILE A 326 -1.83 11.76 -13.12
CA ILE A 326 -2.41 13.09 -13.11
C ILE A 326 -1.41 14.02 -12.42
N THR A 327 -0.86 14.99 -13.15
CA THR A 327 0.05 16.00 -12.61
C THR A 327 -0.66 17.34 -12.51
N GLY A 328 -0.49 18.05 -11.41
CA GLY A 328 -1.28 19.24 -11.10
C GLY A 328 -0.84 19.97 -9.83
N THR A 329 -1.79 20.65 -9.18
CA THR A 329 -1.57 21.32 -7.89
C THR A 329 -2.81 21.22 -6.99
N GLY A 330 -2.60 21.29 -5.68
CA GLY A 330 -3.68 21.30 -4.69
C GLY A 330 -4.29 19.93 -4.39
N PHE A 331 -3.66 18.82 -4.80
CA PHE A 331 -4.14 17.48 -4.51
C PHE A 331 -3.95 17.11 -3.03
N LEU A 332 -4.84 16.26 -2.52
CA LEU A 332 -4.91 15.83 -1.13
C LEU A 332 -4.90 14.30 -1.06
N SER A 333 -4.48 13.73 0.07
CA SER A 333 -4.55 12.27 0.29
C SER A 333 -5.98 11.72 0.34
N SER A 334 -6.97 12.61 0.37
CA SER A 334 -8.41 12.33 0.30
C SER A 334 -9.06 12.85 -0.99
N SER A 335 -8.28 13.24 -2.01
CA SER A 335 -8.84 13.55 -3.33
C SER A 335 -9.41 12.30 -3.96
N THR A 336 -10.61 12.37 -4.55
CA THR A 336 -11.16 11.32 -5.41
C THR A 336 -11.02 11.70 -6.87
N ILE A 337 -11.14 10.73 -7.77
CA ILE A 337 -11.11 10.95 -9.23
C ILE A 337 -12.38 10.39 -9.82
N THR A 338 -12.98 11.12 -10.77
CA THR A 338 -13.94 10.54 -11.71
C THR A 338 -13.40 10.53 -13.13
N VAL A 339 -13.82 9.55 -13.92
CA VAL A 339 -13.60 9.46 -15.36
C VAL A 339 -14.98 9.29 -16.00
N ASN A 340 -15.37 10.21 -16.87
CA ASN A 340 -16.71 10.26 -17.46
C ASN A 340 -17.86 10.17 -16.41
N GLY A 341 -17.65 10.75 -15.23
CA GLY A 341 -18.58 10.71 -14.09
C GLY A 341 -18.59 9.43 -13.24
N VAL A 342 -17.91 8.36 -13.67
CA VAL A 342 -17.72 7.13 -12.85
C VAL A 342 -16.56 7.38 -11.87
N THR A 343 -16.65 6.87 -10.64
CA THR A 343 -15.59 7.06 -9.62
C THR A 343 -14.49 6.02 -9.74
N HIS A 344 -13.22 6.47 -9.73
CA HIS A 344 -12.03 5.61 -9.76
C HIS A 344 -11.19 5.77 -8.49
N VAL A 345 -10.43 4.73 -8.16
CA VAL A 345 -9.50 4.76 -7.03
C VAL A 345 -8.36 5.72 -7.35
N ALA A 346 -8.28 6.82 -6.60
CA ALA A 346 -7.16 7.74 -6.62
C ALA A 346 -6.05 7.22 -5.69
N THR A 347 -4.84 7.07 -6.22
CA THR A 347 -3.64 6.79 -5.44
C THR A 347 -2.86 8.09 -5.29
N TYR A 348 -2.71 8.57 -4.06
CA TYR A 348 -1.99 9.81 -3.76
C TYR A 348 -0.47 9.59 -3.72
N LEU A 349 0.27 10.35 -4.54
CA LEU A 349 1.74 10.36 -4.53
C LEU A 349 2.26 11.65 -3.88
N SER A 350 1.67 12.79 -4.22
CA SER A 350 2.00 14.10 -3.63
C SER A 350 0.88 15.13 -3.86
N ASN A 351 1.02 16.32 -3.30
CA ASN A 351 0.10 17.45 -3.53
C ASN A 351 0.14 18.00 -4.98
N THR A 352 1.01 17.46 -5.84
CA THR A 352 1.09 17.74 -7.27
C THR A 352 0.93 16.50 -8.15
N GLN A 353 0.77 15.29 -7.58
CA GLN A 353 0.63 14.06 -8.36
C GLN A 353 -0.32 13.02 -7.74
N LEU A 354 -1.27 12.57 -8.55
CA LEU A 354 -2.12 11.40 -8.31
C LEU A 354 -1.87 10.36 -9.42
N THR A 355 -2.24 9.11 -9.17
CA THR A 355 -2.42 8.11 -10.23
C THR A 355 -3.79 7.44 -10.09
N THR A 356 -4.36 6.97 -11.21
CA THR A 356 -5.57 6.15 -11.20
C THR A 356 -5.53 5.09 -12.29
N LYS A 357 -6.35 4.04 -12.15
CA LYS A 357 -6.49 2.99 -13.16
C LYS A 357 -7.81 3.16 -13.91
N LEU A 358 -7.72 3.14 -15.23
CA LEU A 358 -8.90 3.03 -16.08
C LEU A 358 -9.49 1.63 -16.01
N SER A 359 -10.81 1.53 -16.05
CA SER A 359 -11.53 0.27 -16.13
C SER A 359 -11.57 -0.25 -17.57
N ALA A 360 -11.90 -1.54 -17.72
CA ALA A 360 -12.15 -2.13 -19.04
C ALA A 360 -13.34 -1.49 -19.78
N ALA A 361 -14.28 -0.85 -19.06
CA ALA A 361 -15.43 -0.16 -19.66
C ALA A 361 -15.04 1.21 -20.24
N ASP A 362 -14.14 1.94 -19.56
CA ASP A 362 -13.61 3.24 -20.01
C ASP A 362 -12.97 3.09 -21.39
N ILE A 363 -12.14 2.05 -21.53
CA ILE A 363 -11.34 1.76 -22.71
C ILE A 363 -12.04 0.79 -23.69
N ALA A 364 -13.33 0.51 -23.52
CA ALA A 364 -14.06 -0.41 -24.40
C ALA A 364 -14.29 0.16 -25.81
N THR A 365 -14.61 1.46 -25.89
CA THR A 365 -15.10 2.12 -27.12
C THR A 365 -14.35 3.43 -27.34
N ALA A 366 -14.15 3.83 -28.60
CA ALA A 366 -13.55 5.11 -28.95
C ALA A 366 -14.40 6.29 -28.44
N ALA A 367 -13.81 7.15 -27.61
CA ALA A 367 -14.50 8.23 -26.91
C ALA A 367 -13.48 9.27 -26.39
N THR A 368 -13.96 10.46 -26.05
CA THR A 368 -13.23 11.39 -25.18
C THR A 368 -13.84 11.31 -23.78
N LEU A 369 -13.04 10.99 -22.77
CA LEU A 369 -13.48 10.82 -21.38
C LEU A 369 -12.95 11.98 -20.53
N PRO A 370 -13.81 12.82 -19.94
CA PRO A 370 -13.35 13.86 -19.02
C PRO A 370 -12.92 13.23 -17.70
N LEU A 371 -11.66 13.43 -17.30
CA LEU A 371 -11.15 13.11 -15.97
C LEU A 371 -11.25 14.35 -15.08
N VAL A 372 -11.85 14.20 -13.89
CA VAL A 372 -11.96 15.26 -12.87
C VAL A 372 -11.34 14.78 -11.56
N VAL A 373 -10.55 15.64 -10.91
CA VAL A 373 -10.10 15.45 -9.52
C VAL A 373 -11.03 16.23 -8.61
N HIS A 374 -11.51 15.62 -7.53
CA HIS A 374 -12.39 16.23 -6.55
C HIS A 374 -11.69 16.35 -5.20
N ASN A 375 -11.71 17.53 -4.59
CA ASN A 375 -11.28 17.74 -3.20
C ASN A 375 -12.49 17.87 -2.27
N PRO A 376 -12.49 17.22 -1.09
CA PRO A 376 -13.60 17.31 -0.15
C PRO A 376 -13.75 18.70 0.47
N SER A 377 -14.93 18.96 1.03
CA SER A 377 -15.23 20.16 1.82
C SER A 377 -14.52 20.14 3.20
N PRO A 378 -14.41 21.27 3.92
CA PRO A 378 -14.80 22.63 3.53
C PRO A 378 -13.93 23.20 2.41
N GLY A 379 -14.52 24.01 1.53
CA GLY A 379 -13.89 24.41 0.27
C GLY A 379 -13.78 23.23 -0.69
N GLY A 380 -12.61 23.07 -1.32
CA GLY A 380 -12.32 21.98 -2.24
C GLY A 380 -13.05 22.14 -3.57
N GLY A 381 -13.84 21.13 -3.93
CA GLY A 381 -14.56 21.06 -5.19
C GLY A 381 -13.74 20.44 -6.32
N ASP A 382 -14.23 20.64 -7.54
CA ASP A 382 -13.82 19.92 -8.74
C ASP A 382 -12.74 20.67 -9.51
N SER A 383 -11.79 19.94 -10.09
CA SER A 383 -10.90 20.50 -11.10
C SER A 383 -11.67 20.84 -12.38
N ALA A 384 -11.10 21.70 -13.22
CA ALA A 384 -11.45 21.66 -14.64
C ALA A 384 -11.22 20.22 -15.17
N PRO A 385 -12.10 19.69 -16.04
CA PRO A 385 -11.91 18.38 -16.63
C PRO A 385 -10.66 18.37 -17.53
N ALA A 386 -9.92 17.26 -17.48
CA ALA A 386 -8.83 16.98 -18.39
C ALA A 386 -9.19 15.74 -19.23
N ASP A 387 -9.19 15.90 -20.54
CA ASP A 387 -9.68 14.86 -21.46
C ASP A 387 -8.67 13.72 -21.65
N ILE A 388 -9.15 12.49 -21.51
CA ILE A 388 -8.48 11.27 -21.96
C ILE A 388 -9.06 10.89 -23.32
N SER A 389 -8.21 10.73 -24.33
CA SER A 389 -8.65 10.30 -25.67
C SER A 389 -8.52 8.80 -25.86
N ILE A 390 -9.65 8.10 -25.95
CA ILE A 390 -9.72 6.70 -26.36
C ILE A 390 -9.89 6.65 -27.87
N THR A 391 -8.82 6.31 -28.58
CA THR A 391 -8.81 6.18 -30.05
C THR A 391 -9.36 4.83 -30.51
N ALA A 392 -9.88 4.76 -31.74
CA ALA A 392 -10.42 3.51 -32.28
C ALA A 392 -9.35 2.41 -32.43
N GLY A 393 -9.78 1.15 -32.18
CA GLY A 393 -8.99 -0.03 -32.53
C GLY A 393 -8.67 -0.06 -34.02
N LEU A 394 -7.43 -0.42 -34.36
CA LEU A 394 -7.04 -0.77 -35.72
C LEU A 394 -7.78 -2.06 -36.10
N ALA A 395 -8.76 -1.98 -37.01
CA ALA A 395 -9.52 -3.14 -37.46
C ALA A 395 -9.88 -3.03 -38.94
N LEU A 396 -9.93 -4.17 -39.64
CA LEU A 396 -10.27 -4.26 -41.07
C LEU A 396 -11.67 -4.87 -41.20
N THR A 397 -12.61 -4.14 -41.79
CA THR A 397 -14.04 -4.52 -41.85
C THR A 397 -14.51 -4.94 -43.25
N ALA A 398 -13.88 -4.46 -44.33
CA ALA A 398 -14.15 -4.90 -45.69
C ALA A 398 -12.95 -4.75 -46.63
N ILE A 399 -12.97 -5.54 -47.72
CA ILE A 399 -12.07 -5.45 -48.88
C ILE A 399 -12.92 -5.31 -50.14
N SER A 400 -12.57 -4.39 -51.04
CA SER A 400 -13.28 -4.16 -52.30
C SER A 400 -12.30 -3.84 -53.46
N PRO A 401 -12.37 -4.53 -54.61
CA PRO A 401 -13.22 -5.69 -54.87
C PRO A 401 -12.79 -6.93 -54.04
N SER A 402 -13.75 -7.77 -53.66
CA SER A 402 -13.54 -8.99 -52.86
C SER A 402 -13.24 -10.24 -53.71
N THR A 403 -13.24 -10.09 -55.04
CA THR A 403 -12.86 -11.09 -56.05
C THR A 403 -12.23 -10.38 -57.25
N LEU A 404 -11.41 -11.08 -58.05
CA LEU A 404 -10.77 -10.54 -59.27
C LEU A 404 -11.11 -11.38 -60.51
N PRO A 405 -11.03 -10.83 -61.73
CA PRO A 405 -11.23 -11.59 -62.97
C PRO A 405 -10.13 -12.66 -63.19
N PRO A 406 -10.45 -13.83 -63.76
CA PRO A 406 -9.44 -14.86 -64.04
C PRO A 406 -8.36 -14.40 -65.03
N GLY A 407 -7.09 -14.67 -64.71
CA GLY A 407 -5.95 -14.40 -65.60
C GLY A 407 -5.64 -12.92 -65.80
N GLY A 408 -5.68 -12.12 -64.72
CA GLY A 408 -5.57 -10.66 -64.73
C GLY A 408 -4.39 -10.12 -65.54
N THR A 409 -4.67 -9.43 -66.64
CA THR A 409 -3.65 -8.82 -67.54
C THR A 409 -3.33 -7.36 -67.20
N THR A 410 -4.00 -6.77 -66.21
CA THR A 410 -3.88 -5.36 -65.82
C THR A 410 -3.79 -5.22 -64.30
N PRO A 411 -3.07 -4.21 -63.77
CA PRO A 411 -3.08 -3.93 -62.34
C PRO A 411 -4.49 -3.59 -61.83
N VAL A 412 -4.80 -3.95 -60.58
CA VAL A 412 -6.11 -3.66 -59.96
C VAL A 412 -5.92 -2.96 -58.62
N THR A 413 -6.62 -1.84 -58.42
CA THR A 413 -6.66 -1.14 -57.13
C THR A 413 -7.61 -1.85 -56.17
N ILE A 414 -7.07 -2.27 -55.02
CA ILE A 414 -7.82 -2.81 -53.90
C ILE A 414 -8.06 -1.69 -52.88
N THR A 415 -9.28 -1.61 -52.35
CA THR A 415 -9.69 -0.71 -51.27
C THR A 415 -9.94 -1.52 -50.01
N LEU A 416 -9.35 -1.08 -48.91
CA LEU A 416 -9.54 -1.61 -47.57
C LEU A 416 -10.38 -0.62 -46.77
N THR A 417 -11.45 -1.10 -46.13
CA THR A 417 -12.33 -0.30 -45.26
C THR A 417 -12.25 -0.84 -43.84
N GLY A 418 -12.18 0.03 -42.84
CA GLY A 418 -11.97 -0.38 -41.45
C GLY A 418 -12.09 0.75 -40.45
N THR A 419 -11.41 0.61 -39.31
CA THR A 419 -11.30 1.63 -38.25
C THR A 419 -9.86 1.74 -37.77
N GLY A 420 -9.52 2.89 -37.16
CA GLY A 420 -8.20 3.10 -36.54
C GLY A 420 -7.03 3.16 -37.53
N PHE A 421 -7.31 3.41 -38.81
CA PHE A 421 -6.25 3.58 -39.81
C PHE A 421 -5.52 4.90 -39.58
N THR A 422 -4.23 4.92 -39.89
CA THR A 422 -3.32 6.06 -39.71
C THR A 422 -2.37 6.17 -40.91
N PRO A 423 -1.71 7.33 -41.12
CA PRO A 423 -0.64 7.45 -42.11
C PRO A 423 0.56 6.50 -41.89
N THR A 424 0.66 5.91 -40.70
CA THR A 424 1.68 4.92 -40.28
C THR A 424 1.09 3.50 -40.16
N THR A 425 -0.04 3.23 -40.82
CA THR A 425 -0.60 1.88 -40.95
C THR A 425 0.06 1.17 -42.13
N HIS A 426 0.90 0.18 -41.82
CA HIS A 426 1.52 -0.69 -42.81
C HIS A 426 0.55 -1.78 -43.25
N LEU A 427 0.65 -2.14 -44.52
CA LEU A 427 -0.11 -3.20 -45.17
C LEU A 427 0.81 -4.39 -45.42
N GLU A 428 0.37 -5.58 -45.06
CA GLU A 428 0.98 -6.84 -45.45
C GLU A 428 0.04 -7.58 -46.42
N PHE A 429 0.58 -7.99 -47.58
CA PHE A 429 -0.09 -8.85 -48.55
C PHE A 429 0.70 -10.15 -48.65
N ASN A 430 0.05 -11.30 -48.47
CA ASN A 430 0.72 -12.61 -48.43
C ASN A 430 1.88 -12.71 -47.42
N GLY A 431 1.81 -11.94 -46.32
CA GLY A 431 2.86 -11.88 -45.30
C GLY A 431 4.11 -11.06 -45.69
N ASN A 432 4.06 -10.30 -46.78
CA ASN A 432 5.11 -9.36 -47.19
C ASN A 432 4.59 -7.93 -47.10
N ASP A 433 5.44 -6.98 -46.71
CA ASP A 433 5.08 -5.55 -46.71
C ASP A 433 4.75 -5.07 -48.13
N HIS A 434 3.58 -4.45 -48.28
CA HIS A 434 3.07 -3.95 -49.54
C HIS A 434 2.82 -2.44 -49.45
N SER A 435 3.28 -1.69 -50.46
CA SER A 435 3.04 -0.25 -50.54
C SER A 435 1.54 0.06 -50.57
N SER A 436 1.08 0.98 -49.73
CA SER A 436 -0.32 1.39 -49.64
C SER A 436 -0.45 2.91 -49.59
N THR A 437 -1.66 3.40 -49.85
CA THR A 437 -2.02 4.82 -49.79
C THR A 437 -3.07 5.00 -48.70
N TYR A 438 -2.70 5.71 -47.63
CA TYR A 438 -3.65 6.17 -46.62
C TYR A 438 -4.59 7.22 -47.24
N VAL A 439 -5.90 6.95 -47.20
CA VAL A 439 -6.93 7.87 -47.71
C VAL A 439 -7.58 8.64 -46.56
N ASN A 440 -7.98 7.92 -45.51
CA ASN A 440 -8.53 8.48 -44.26
C ASN A 440 -8.52 7.40 -43.15
N SER A 441 -8.99 7.74 -41.95
CA SER A 441 -8.96 6.87 -40.76
C SER A 441 -9.85 5.61 -40.83
N THR A 442 -10.62 5.44 -41.90
CA THR A 442 -11.40 4.23 -42.22
C THR A 442 -11.10 3.65 -43.60
N THR A 443 -10.17 4.23 -44.40
CA THR A 443 -9.90 3.80 -45.78
C THR A 443 -8.41 3.85 -46.14
N ILE A 444 -7.88 2.73 -46.64
CA ILE A 444 -6.54 2.58 -47.26
C ILE A 444 -6.73 1.94 -48.65
N THR A 445 -5.88 2.26 -49.62
CA THR A 445 -5.86 1.58 -50.93
C THR A 445 -4.48 1.05 -51.28
N PHE A 446 -4.40 0.02 -52.12
CA PHE A 446 -3.16 -0.48 -52.73
C PHE A 446 -3.44 -1.02 -54.14
N VAL A 447 -2.40 -1.36 -54.90
CA VAL A 447 -2.53 -1.83 -56.29
C VAL A 447 -1.79 -3.15 -56.46
N LEU A 448 -2.50 -4.20 -56.86
CA LEU A 448 -1.93 -5.50 -57.20
C LEU A 448 -1.52 -5.54 -58.67
N SER A 449 -0.28 -5.95 -58.95
CA SER A 449 0.21 -6.19 -60.32
C SER A 449 -0.40 -7.46 -60.93
N PRO A 450 -0.36 -7.64 -62.27
CA PRO A 450 -0.79 -8.89 -62.94
C PRO A 450 -0.15 -10.16 -62.35
N SER A 451 1.11 -10.09 -61.93
CA SER A 451 1.87 -11.21 -61.32
C SER A 451 1.41 -11.62 -59.93
N GLU A 452 0.68 -10.76 -59.21
CA GLU A 452 0.20 -11.02 -57.84
C GLU A 452 -1.24 -11.53 -57.81
N GLN A 453 -1.92 -11.58 -58.97
CA GLN A 453 -3.31 -12.03 -59.13
C GLN A 453 -3.40 -13.55 -59.35
N GLY A 454 -2.67 -14.31 -58.52
CA GLY A 454 -2.55 -15.77 -58.61
C GLY A 454 -3.75 -16.55 -58.05
N PRO A 455 -3.85 -17.88 -58.31
CA PRO A 455 -5.03 -18.71 -58.00
C PRO A 455 -5.45 -18.82 -56.53
N ASP A 456 -4.54 -18.51 -55.61
CA ASP A 456 -4.64 -18.87 -54.20
C ASP A 456 -5.44 -17.86 -53.35
N ASN A 457 -5.72 -18.24 -52.10
CA ASN A 457 -6.33 -17.33 -51.11
C ASN A 457 -5.25 -16.41 -50.54
N HIS A 458 -5.35 -15.11 -50.82
CA HIS A 458 -4.32 -14.13 -50.45
C HIS A 458 -4.70 -13.41 -49.14
N PRO A 459 -4.03 -13.69 -47.99
CA PRO A 459 -4.30 -12.99 -46.74
C PRO A 459 -3.79 -11.54 -46.76
N VAL A 460 -4.64 -10.64 -46.28
CA VAL A 460 -4.36 -9.22 -46.07
C VAL A 460 -4.32 -8.92 -44.58
N ARG A 461 -3.29 -8.19 -44.14
CA ARG A 461 -3.07 -7.81 -42.74
C ARG A 461 -2.69 -6.33 -42.64
N LEU A 462 -2.97 -5.72 -41.49
CA LEU A 462 -2.60 -4.35 -41.16
C LEU A 462 -1.86 -4.31 -39.82
N ARG A 463 -0.86 -3.43 -39.70
CA ARG A 463 -0.12 -3.12 -38.45
C ARG A 463 0.27 -1.65 -38.36
N THR A 464 0.73 -1.19 -37.20
CA THR A 464 1.24 0.19 -36.99
C THR A 464 2.59 0.16 -36.27
N ASP A 465 3.43 1.18 -36.49
CA ASP A 465 4.83 1.20 -35.99
C ASP A 465 5.00 1.03 -34.47
N ASN A 466 3.96 1.34 -33.67
CA ASN A 466 4.03 1.37 -32.21
C ASN A 466 3.51 0.09 -31.52
N TYR A 467 3.03 -0.92 -32.25
CA TYR A 467 2.50 -2.16 -31.66
C TYR A 467 2.95 -3.42 -32.43
N PRO A 468 3.38 -4.49 -31.74
CA PRO A 468 3.48 -5.81 -32.35
C PRO A 468 2.08 -6.27 -32.80
N SER A 469 2.02 -6.92 -33.96
CA SER A 469 0.81 -7.13 -34.78
C SER A 469 -0.44 -7.61 -34.03
N SER A 470 -1.39 -6.69 -33.81
CA SER A 470 -2.79 -7.02 -33.50
C SER A 470 -3.48 -7.55 -34.77
N LEU A 471 -3.29 -8.84 -35.04
CA LEU A 471 -3.58 -9.53 -36.30
C LEU A 471 -5.05 -9.52 -36.75
N HIS A 472 -5.48 -8.40 -37.32
CA HIS A 472 -6.69 -8.33 -38.15
C HIS A 472 -6.36 -8.87 -39.55
N THR A 473 -6.41 -10.20 -39.68
CA THR A 473 -6.24 -10.90 -40.95
C THR A 473 -7.59 -11.04 -41.66
N ALA A 474 -7.72 -10.48 -42.85
CA ALA A 474 -8.84 -10.73 -43.76
C ALA A 474 -8.35 -11.54 -44.97
N TYR A 475 -9.25 -12.32 -45.58
CA TYR A 475 -8.91 -13.27 -46.66
C TYR A 475 -9.57 -12.83 -47.97
N LEU A 476 -8.79 -12.78 -49.06
CA LEU A 476 -9.27 -12.47 -50.40
C LEU A 476 -9.40 -13.77 -51.22
N TYR A 477 -10.65 -14.16 -51.52
CA TYR A 477 -10.94 -15.36 -52.29
C TYR A 477 -10.89 -15.10 -53.80
N LEU A 478 -10.01 -15.80 -54.52
CA LEU A 478 -10.11 -15.93 -55.97
C LEU A 478 -10.82 -17.24 -56.33
N TYR A 479 -11.78 -17.17 -57.26
CA TYR A 479 -12.52 -18.34 -57.75
C TYR A 479 -12.29 -18.53 -59.25
N ILE A 480 -11.64 -19.63 -59.64
CA ILE A 480 -11.37 -19.96 -61.04
C ILE A 480 -12.15 -21.22 -61.45
N PRO A 481 -13.22 -21.11 -62.25
CA PRO A 481 -13.92 -22.26 -62.80
C PRO A 481 -13.16 -22.84 -64.01
N PHE A 482 -12.47 -23.96 -63.82
CA PHE A 482 -11.92 -24.76 -64.93
C PHE A 482 -12.88 -25.88 -65.32
N ALA A 483 -13.22 -25.97 -66.61
CA ALA A 483 -13.96 -27.09 -67.17
C ALA A 483 -13.00 -28.10 -67.84
N ILE A 484 -13.10 -29.38 -67.47
CA ILE A 484 -12.27 -30.46 -68.04
C ILE A 484 -13.15 -31.36 -68.91
N THR A 485 -12.90 -31.35 -70.23
CA THR A 485 -13.55 -32.24 -71.18
C THR A 485 -12.77 -33.55 -71.31
N LEU A 486 -13.17 -34.59 -70.55
CA LEU A 486 -12.55 -35.91 -70.63
C LEU A 486 -12.92 -36.63 -71.92
N SER A 487 -11.93 -37.14 -72.65
CA SER A 487 -12.13 -38.03 -73.80
C SER A 487 -11.24 -39.27 -73.68
N SER A 488 -11.85 -40.45 -73.85
CA SER A 488 -11.22 -41.78 -73.88
C SER A 488 -10.35 -42.19 -72.67
N VAL A 489 -10.88 -43.08 -71.81
CA VAL A 489 -10.08 -43.88 -70.85
C VAL A 489 -10.15 -45.36 -71.23
N GLN A 490 -8.99 -46.02 -71.31
CA GLN A 490 -8.86 -47.48 -71.51
C GLN A 490 -8.83 -48.23 -70.16
N PRO A 491 -9.35 -49.46 -70.07
CA PRO A 491 -9.43 -50.19 -68.79
C PRO A 491 -8.11 -50.90 -68.44
N ALA A 492 -7.42 -50.44 -67.40
CA ALA A 492 -6.20 -51.09 -66.88
C ALA A 492 -6.16 -51.15 -65.34
N MET A 493 -6.32 -52.37 -64.81
CA MET A 493 -5.87 -52.86 -63.50
C MET A 493 -6.07 -51.97 -62.25
N LEU A 494 -7.18 -52.19 -61.54
CA LEU A 494 -7.24 -51.96 -60.09
C LEU A 494 -6.52 -53.11 -59.35
N TYR A 495 -5.71 -52.75 -58.36
CA TYR A 495 -5.32 -53.63 -57.25
C TYR A 495 -5.58 -52.90 -55.94
N THR A 496 -6.29 -53.53 -55.01
CA THR A 496 -6.47 -53.03 -53.64
C THR A 496 -5.52 -53.76 -52.70
N ARG A 497 -4.78 -53.01 -51.88
CA ARG A 497 -4.08 -53.55 -50.71
C ARG A 497 -5.05 -53.48 -49.53
N SER A 498 -5.13 -54.53 -48.72
CA SER A 498 -6.00 -54.53 -47.54
C SER A 498 -5.49 -53.50 -46.53
N GLY A 499 -6.25 -52.41 -46.36
CA GLY A 499 -5.92 -51.28 -45.46
C GLY A 499 -6.32 -49.92 -46.03
N ASP A 500 -6.15 -49.70 -47.34
CA ASP A 500 -6.37 -48.39 -47.97
C ASP A 500 -7.82 -48.15 -48.41
N THR A 501 -8.30 -46.92 -48.21
CA THR A 501 -9.60 -46.42 -48.70
C THR A 501 -9.48 -45.44 -49.88
N THR A 502 -8.27 -45.22 -50.38
CA THR A 502 -7.94 -44.31 -51.50
C THR A 502 -7.90 -45.03 -52.85
N ILE A 503 -8.57 -44.47 -53.86
CA ILE A 503 -8.43 -44.88 -55.26
C ILE A 503 -7.40 -43.97 -55.93
N HIS A 504 -6.31 -44.55 -56.44
CA HIS A 504 -5.28 -43.83 -57.18
C HIS A 504 -5.57 -43.91 -58.69
N LEU A 505 -5.60 -42.76 -59.37
CA LEU A 505 -5.71 -42.67 -60.82
C LEU A 505 -4.44 -42.03 -61.39
N TYR A 506 -3.74 -42.75 -62.26
CA TYR A 506 -2.52 -42.26 -62.92
C TYR A 506 -2.79 -41.93 -64.38
N GLY A 507 -2.65 -40.65 -64.74
CA GLY A 507 -2.68 -40.19 -66.14
C GLY A 507 -1.33 -40.41 -66.82
N ALA A 508 -1.33 -40.92 -68.06
CA ALA A 508 -0.11 -41.39 -68.75
C ALA A 508 0.88 -40.30 -69.21
N ASN A 509 0.66 -39.02 -68.88
CA ASN A 509 1.53 -37.89 -69.25
C ASN A 509 1.48 -36.78 -68.18
N MET A 510 2.11 -37.02 -67.02
CA MET A 510 2.37 -35.99 -66.01
C MET A 510 3.83 -36.08 -65.53
N PRO A 511 4.51 -34.95 -65.25
CA PRO A 511 5.88 -34.96 -64.73
C PRO A 511 5.92 -35.46 -63.27
N PRO A 512 7.07 -35.97 -62.80
CA PRO A 512 7.19 -36.59 -61.49
C PRO A 512 7.40 -35.55 -60.37
N ASP A 513 6.31 -35.02 -59.81
CA ASP A 513 6.30 -34.29 -58.53
C ASP A 513 5.09 -34.73 -57.68
N PRO A 514 5.17 -34.75 -56.33
CA PRO A 514 4.21 -35.47 -55.50
C PRO A 514 2.98 -34.66 -55.04
N LEU A 515 1.81 -35.31 -55.12
CA LEU A 515 0.65 -35.15 -54.23
C LEU A 515 -0.05 -33.77 -54.19
N VAL A 516 -0.88 -33.49 -55.20
CA VAL A 516 -1.98 -32.51 -55.08
C VAL A 516 -3.23 -33.20 -54.50
N HIS A 517 -3.59 -32.88 -53.25
CA HIS A 517 -4.81 -33.38 -52.61
C HIS A 517 -6.01 -32.45 -52.84
N TRP A 518 -7.00 -32.91 -53.60
CA TRP A 518 -8.27 -32.18 -53.80
C TRP A 518 -9.30 -32.56 -52.73
N LYS A 519 -9.74 -31.58 -51.94
CA LYS A 519 -10.78 -31.76 -50.90
C LYS A 519 -12.10 -31.18 -51.38
N PHE A 520 -13.03 -32.05 -51.81
CA PHE A 520 -14.38 -31.63 -52.16
C PHE A 520 -15.14 -31.12 -50.93
N VAL A 521 -15.49 -29.83 -50.92
CA VAL A 521 -16.36 -29.22 -49.91
C VAL A 521 -17.80 -29.29 -50.40
N ALA A 522 -18.63 -30.09 -49.73
CA ALA A 522 -20.04 -30.21 -50.06
C ALA A 522 -20.83 -28.98 -49.60
N ASN A 523 -20.84 -27.91 -50.40
CA ASN A 523 -21.73 -26.77 -50.16
C ASN A 523 -22.09 -25.99 -51.45
N SER A 524 -22.68 -26.69 -52.42
CA SER A 524 -23.28 -26.08 -53.61
C SER A 524 -24.48 -26.89 -54.09
N THR A 525 -25.61 -26.22 -54.35
CA THR A 525 -26.84 -26.84 -54.84
C THR A 525 -26.68 -27.27 -56.30
N ILE A 526 -26.39 -28.54 -56.55
CA ILE A 526 -26.42 -29.09 -57.92
C ILE A 526 -27.89 -29.29 -58.32
N GLN A 527 -28.33 -28.60 -59.37
CA GLN A 527 -29.62 -28.87 -59.99
C GLN A 527 -29.55 -30.08 -60.94
N ASP A 528 -30.40 -31.05 -60.63
CA ASP A 528 -31.26 -31.80 -61.56
C ASP A 528 -30.84 -33.19 -62.10
N THR A 529 -31.91 -33.95 -62.37
CA THR A 529 -32.11 -35.16 -63.20
C THR A 529 -31.18 -36.39 -63.14
N SER A 530 -31.74 -37.44 -62.50
CA SER A 530 -31.64 -38.88 -62.86
C SER A 530 -30.32 -39.62 -62.56
N PHE A 531 -30.31 -40.80 -61.91
CA PHE A 531 -31.05 -42.02 -62.29
C PHE A 531 -31.47 -42.93 -61.10
N THR A 532 -32.10 -44.07 -61.39
CA THR A 532 -32.79 -44.97 -60.43
C THR A 532 -31.96 -46.17 -59.94
N GLY A 533 -32.11 -46.60 -58.66
CA GLY A 533 -31.23 -47.64 -58.05
C GLY A 533 -31.60 -48.29 -56.70
N THR A 534 -32.88 -48.50 -56.37
CA THR A 534 -33.43 -49.52 -55.43
C THR A 534 -32.70 -49.92 -54.11
N ARG A 535 -33.09 -49.30 -52.97
CA ARG A 535 -33.07 -49.81 -51.56
C ARG A 535 -31.68 -50.13 -50.92
N VAL A 536 -31.48 -50.19 -49.59
CA VAL A 536 -32.31 -50.71 -48.46
C VAL A 536 -32.20 -49.87 -47.15
N SER A 537 -33.33 -49.76 -46.42
CA SER A 537 -33.55 -49.45 -44.99
C SER A 537 -32.99 -48.18 -44.29
N ALA A 538 -33.94 -47.35 -43.85
CA ALA A 538 -34.14 -46.88 -42.47
C ALA A 538 -33.00 -46.13 -41.73
N ASN A 539 -33.07 -44.79 -41.73
CA ASN A 539 -33.78 -44.06 -40.66
C ASN A 539 -33.97 -42.58 -41.05
N GLU A 540 -35.21 -42.08 -40.94
CA GLU A 540 -35.56 -40.69 -41.22
C GLU A 540 -35.96 -40.00 -39.91
N ILE A 541 -35.22 -38.97 -39.50
CA ILE A 541 -35.58 -38.10 -38.38
C ILE A 541 -35.40 -36.65 -38.83
N THR A 542 -36.51 -35.99 -39.13
CA THR A 542 -36.55 -34.55 -39.42
C THR A 542 -36.42 -33.76 -38.11
N VAL A 543 -35.41 -32.90 -38.01
CA VAL A 543 -35.27 -31.94 -36.90
C VAL A 543 -35.30 -30.52 -37.46
N THR A 544 -36.39 -29.81 -37.20
CA THR A 544 -36.49 -28.37 -37.46
C THR A 544 -35.83 -27.60 -36.32
N VAL A 545 -34.89 -26.72 -36.63
CA VAL A 545 -34.31 -25.76 -35.68
C VAL A 545 -34.83 -24.36 -36.04
N PRO A 546 -35.39 -23.58 -35.10
CA PRO A 546 -35.93 -22.26 -35.40
C PRO A 546 -34.82 -21.23 -35.65
N THR A 547 -35.06 -20.31 -36.57
CA THR A 547 -34.22 -19.13 -36.80
C THR A 547 -34.38 -18.12 -35.65
N ASN A 548 -33.28 -17.74 -34.98
CA ASN A 548 -32.90 -16.34 -34.66
C ASN A 548 -31.73 -16.25 -33.66
N VAL A 549 -31.13 -15.05 -33.57
CA VAL A 549 -29.96 -14.62 -32.76
C VAL A 549 -28.59 -14.89 -33.41
N LEU A 550 -27.76 -13.84 -33.41
CA LEU A 550 -26.49 -13.69 -34.13
C LEU A 550 -25.67 -12.60 -33.39
N THR A 551 -24.33 -12.71 -33.39
CA THR A 551 -23.33 -11.81 -32.74
C THR A 551 -23.32 -11.82 -31.18
N LEU A 552 -22.21 -11.54 -30.47
CA LEU A 552 -20.85 -11.06 -30.83
C LEU A 552 -19.71 -11.97 -30.24
N GLU A 553 -18.54 -11.89 -30.89
CA GLU A 553 -17.13 -11.83 -30.39
C GLU A 553 -16.61 -12.70 -29.20
N GLY A 554 -15.27 -12.91 -29.22
CA GLY A 554 -14.49 -12.79 -27.97
C GLY A 554 -13.59 -13.95 -27.53
N SER A 555 -13.45 -15.05 -28.26
CA SER A 555 -12.55 -16.17 -27.85
C SER A 555 -12.11 -17.06 -29.03
N PRO A 556 -10.94 -17.73 -28.94
CA PRO A 556 -10.51 -18.71 -29.93
C PRO A 556 -11.37 -19.98 -29.84
N SER A 557 -12.26 -20.18 -30.81
CA SER A 557 -13.22 -21.29 -30.82
C SER A 557 -12.53 -22.66 -30.93
N ILE A 558 -12.73 -23.51 -29.91
CA ILE A 558 -12.37 -24.93 -29.97
C ILE A 558 -13.38 -25.66 -30.87
N TRP A 559 -12.94 -26.13 -32.02
CA TRP A 559 -13.78 -26.90 -32.96
C TRP A 559 -13.88 -28.37 -32.55
N ILE A 560 -14.78 -28.68 -31.61
CA ILE A 560 -15.16 -30.07 -31.33
C ILE A 560 -16.01 -30.59 -32.51
N THR A 561 -15.41 -31.38 -33.40
CA THR A 561 -16.15 -32.14 -34.41
C THR A 561 -16.82 -33.34 -33.75
N SER A 562 -18.15 -33.43 -33.87
CA SER A 562 -18.92 -34.57 -33.37
C SER A 562 -18.86 -35.73 -34.37
N ALA A 563 -18.42 -36.90 -33.91
CA ALA A 563 -18.30 -38.10 -34.74
C ALA A 563 -18.92 -39.34 -34.04
N SER A 564 -19.96 -39.87 -34.69
CA SER A 564 -20.53 -41.24 -34.59
C SER A 564 -20.31 -42.08 -33.33
N LEU A 565 -21.42 -42.43 -32.67
CA LEU A 565 -21.52 -43.66 -31.88
C LEU A 565 -21.29 -44.89 -32.78
N SER A 566 -20.48 -45.85 -32.31
CA SER A 566 -20.60 -47.26 -32.70
C SER A 566 -20.65 -48.12 -31.44
N GLN A 567 -21.39 -49.23 -31.48
CA GLN A 567 -21.55 -50.10 -30.30
C GLN A 567 -20.41 -51.13 -30.26
N GLY A 568 -19.79 -51.32 -29.08
CA GLY A 568 -19.06 -52.56 -28.80
C GLY A 568 -17.55 -52.52 -28.61
N SER A 569 -16.95 -51.42 -28.13
CA SER A 569 -15.65 -51.49 -27.45
C SER A 569 -15.47 -50.35 -26.43
N GLY A 570 -14.59 -50.55 -25.44
CA GLY A 570 -14.43 -49.69 -24.27
C GLY A 570 -13.55 -48.45 -24.48
N THR A 571 -13.92 -47.56 -25.40
CA THR A 571 -13.17 -46.31 -25.65
C THR A 571 -13.53 -45.23 -24.63
N ILE A 572 -12.58 -44.83 -23.78
CA ILE A 572 -12.73 -43.70 -22.85
C ILE A 572 -12.49 -42.39 -23.61
N TYR A 573 -13.57 -41.64 -23.86
CA TYR A 573 -13.49 -40.27 -24.37
C TYR A 573 -13.13 -39.30 -23.25
N ILE A 574 -11.89 -38.80 -23.24
CA ILE A 574 -11.50 -37.69 -22.37
C ILE A 574 -12.00 -36.39 -23.01
N ARG A 575 -13.10 -35.85 -22.48
CA ARG A 575 -13.51 -34.47 -22.81
C ARG A 575 -12.48 -33.52 -22.21
N LEU A 576 -11.86 -32.68 -23.03
CA LEU A 576 -11.09 -31.53 -22.57
C LEU A 576 -12.10 -30.49 -22.08
N VAL A 577 -12.30 -30.41 -20.77
CA VAL A 577 -13.26 -29.48 -20.14
C VAL A 577 -12.55 -28.17 -19.77
N ASP A 578 -11.35 -28.27 -19.18
CA ASP A 578 -10.54 -27.13 -18.77
C ASP A 578 -9.26 -27.06 -19.61
N SER A 579 -9.10 -25.97 -20.38
CA SER A 579 -7.85 -25.63 -21.07
C SER A 579 -7.43 -24.20 -20.70
N GLY A 580 -6.40 -24.08 -19.86
CA GLY A 580 -5.74 -22.82 -19.60
C GLY A 580 -4.85 -22.41 -20.76
N PHE A 581 -4.89 -21.13 -21.15
CA PHE A 581 -3.99 -20.58 -22.16
C PHE A 581 -3.42 -19.25 -21.69
N VAL A 582 -2.09 -19.16 -21.65
CA VAL A 582 -1.36 -17.91 -21.41
C VAL A 582 -0.98 -17.33 -22.76
N SER A 583 -1.69 -16.27 -23.16
CA SER A 583 -1.71 -15.72 -24.52
C SER A 583 -0.52 -14.82 -24.90
N PHE A 584 0.63 -15.02 -24.26
CA PHE A 584 1.87 -14.31 -24.60
C PHE A 584 3.05 -15.28 -24.67
N SER A 585 3.99 -14.97 -25.58
CA SER A 585 5.24 -15.70 -25.80
C SER A 585 5.96 -16.05 -24.49
N THR A 586 6.44 -17.29 -24.35
CA THR A 586 7.14 -17.76 -23.14
C THR A 586 8.51 -18.37 -23.48
N SER A 587 9.55 -17.93 -22.77
CA SER A 587 10.92 -18.47 -22.95
C SER A 587 11.16 -19.76 -22.14
N LYS A 588 10.47 -19.92 -21.02
CA LYS A 588 10.53 -21.10 -20.15
C LYS A 588 9.25 -21.18 -19.32
N ILE A 589 8.83 -22.40 -19.02
CA ILE A 589 7.81 -22.72 -18.02
C ILE A 589 8.43 -23.71 -17.02
N THR A 590 8.19 -23.48 -15.73
CA THR A 590 8.74 -24.28 -14.63
C THR A 590 7.65 -24.55 -13.61
N TYR A 591 7.27 -25.82 -13.40
CA TYR A 591 6.24 -26.19 -12.43
C TYR A 591 6.82 -26.40 -11.02
N SER A 592 6.14 -25.87 -10.00
CA SER A 592 6.36 -26.22 -8.59
C SER A 592 5.21 -27.09 -8.10
N ALA A 593 5.49 -28.35 -7.80
CA ALA A 593 4.51 -29.27 -7.21
C ALA A 593 4.08 -28.83 -5.81
N ALA A 594 4.99 -28.26 -5.01
CA ALA A 594 4.70 -27.78 -3.65
C ALA A 594 3.75 -26.58 -3.64
N ASN A 595 3.92 -25.64 -4.58
CA ASN A 595 3.11 -24.43 -4.67
C ASN A 595 1.89 -24.59 -5.60
N GLY A 596 1.78 -25.73 -6.29
CA GLY A 596 0.73 -26.03 -7.26
C GLY A 596 0.76 -25.20 -8.55
N LYS A 597 1.79 -24.37 -8.76
CA LYS A 597 1.84 -23.30 -9.78
C LYS A 597 2.93 -23.49 -10.81
N PHE A 598 2.71 -22.98 -12.01
CA PHE A 598 3.77 -22.70 -12.98
C PHE A 598 4.42 -21.36 -12.70
N TYR A 599 5.71 -21.26 -12.99
CA TYR A 599 6.48 -20.02 -13.02
C TYR A 599 6.96 -19.83 -14.45
N ILE A 600 6.48 -18.75 -15.09
CA ILE A 600 6.65 -18.46 -16.50
C ILE A 600 7.66 -17.34 -16.65
N THR A 601 8.65 -17.51 -17.52
CA THR A 601 9.53 -16.41 -17.94
C THR A 601 9.01 -15.82 -19.26
N PRO A 602 8.59 -14.55 -19.29
CA PRO A 602 8.08 -13.89 -20.49
C PRO A 602 9.10 -13.90 -21.63
N GLY A 603 8.63 -14.22 -22.84
CA GLY A 603 9.44 -14.20 -24.06
C GLY A 603 9.28 -12.91 -24.87
N LEU A 604 9.97 -12.86 -26.02
CA LEU A 604 9.85 -11.76 -26.97
C LEU A 604 8.39 -11.65 -27.45
N GLY A 605 7.81 -10.45 -27.31
CA GLY A 605 6.39 -10.19 -27.60
C GLY A 605 5.47 -10.22 -26.37
N ALA A 606 5.97 -10.55 -25.18
CA ALA A 606 5.19 -10.45 -23.95
C ALA A 606 4.97 -8.97 -23.50
N PRO A 607 3.89 -8.67 -22.75
CA PRO A 607 3.63 -7.32 -22.24
C PRO A 607 4.81 -6.72 -21.46
N ALA A 608 5.10 -5.44 -21.70
CA ALA A 608 6.23 -4.73 -21.08
C ALA A 608 6.19 -4.72 -19.53
N SER A 609 4.99 -4.83 -18.94
CA SER A 609 4.78 -5.02 -17.50
C SER A 609 5.44 -6.28 -16.93
N TYR A 610 5.83 -7.24 -17.76
CA TYR A 610 6.49 -8.48 -17.35
C TYR A 610 7.97 -8.54 -17.76
N ALA A 611 8.54 -7.50 -18.40
CA ALA A 611 9.87 -7.54 -19.02
C ALA A 611 11.06 -7.76 -18.05
N SER A 612 10.82 -7.78 -16.74
CA SER A 612 11.79 -8.21 -15.71
C SER A 612 11.05 -8.84 -14.52
N THR A 613 10.10 -9.73 -14.81
CA THR A 613 9.36 -10.49 -13.80
C THR A 613 9.26 -11.97 -14.18
N VAL A 614 9.20 -12.84 -13.17
CA VAL A 614 8.68 -14.19 -13.34
C VAL A 614 7.18 -14.15 -13.03
N VAL A 615 6.34 -14.59 -13.96
CA VAL A 615 4.88 -14.55 -13.79
C VAL A 615 4.40 -15.91 -13.27
N PRO A 616 3.83 -16.02 -12.07
CA PRO A 616 3.23 -17.27 -11.61
C PRO A 616 1.87 -17.48 -12.30
N PHE A 617 1.50 -18.74 -12.52
CA PHE A 617 0.22 -19.15 -13.09
C PHE A 617 -0.35 -20.31 -12.27
N ASP A 618 -1.63 -20.22 -11.93
CA ASP A 618 -2.38 -21.27 -11.25
C ASP A 618 -3.11 -22.14 -12.29
N PRO A 619 -2.61 -23.35 -12.60
CA PRO A 619 -3.17 -24.21 -13.65
C PRO A 619 -4.48 -24.89 -13.24
N VAL A 620 -4.92 -24.77 -11.98
CA VAL A 620 -6.24 -25.22 -11.54
C VAL A 620 -7.27 -24.11 -11.77
N LYS A 621 -6.92 -22.87 -11.42
CA LYS A 621 -7.81 -21.69 -11.57
C LYS A 621 -7.75 -21.01 -12.94
N GLN A 622 -6.78 -21.37 -13.78
CA GLN A 622 -6.46 -20.74 -15.08
C GLN A 622 -6.18 -19.23 -15.03
N ILE A 623 -5.62 -18.74 -13.91
CA ILE A 623 -5.27 -17.32 -13.73
C ILE A 623 -3.77 -17.11 -13.56
N LEU A 624 -3.29 -15.97 -14.05
CA LEU A 624 -1.99 -15.42 -13.70
C LEU A 624 -2.07 -14.80 -12.31
N ASP A 625 -0.99 -14.97 -11.53
CA ASP A 625 -0.82 -14.36 -10.21
C ASP A 625 0.02 -13.07 -10.32
N ILE A 626 0.26 -12.42 -9.18
CA ILE A 626 1.12 -11.23 -9.08
C ILE A 626 2.53 -11.57 -9.64
N PRO A 627 3.01 -10.86 -10.68
CA PRO A 627 4.34 -11.09 -11.23
C PRO A 627 5.43 -10.77 -10.20
N ILE A 628 6.40 -11.67 -10.04
CA ILE A 628 7.49 -11.52 -9.07
C ILE A 628 8.66 -10.77 -9.73
N PRO A 629 9.06 -9.58 -9.24
CA PRO A 629 10.17 -8.83 -9.82
C PRO A 629 11.51 -9.54 -9.68
N VAL A 630 12.31 -9.47 -10.75
CA VAL A 630 13.71 -9.92 -10.80
C VAL A 630 14.59 -8.79 -11.36
N ALA A 631 15.91 -8.86 -11.16
CA ALA A 631 16.82 -7.75 -11.45
C ALA A 631 17.01 -7.43 -12.94
N GLY A 632 16.48 -8.25 -13.84
CA GLY A 632 16.46 -8.04 -15.29
C GLY A 632 15.59 -9.07 -16.02
N PRO A 633 15.56 -9.07 -17.36
CA PRO A 633 14.83 -10.07 -18.15
C PRO A 633 15.22 -11.51 -17.79
N PRO A 634 14.27 -12.36 -17.32
CA PRO A 634 14.56 -13.73 -16.92
C PRO A 634 14.68 -14.68 -18.13
N GLY A 635 15.70 -15.54 -18.11
CA GLY A 635 15.92 -16.58 -19.11
C GLY A 635 15.40 -17.94 -18.67
N GLN A 636 16.29 -18.94 -18.60
CA GLN A 636 16.00 -20.23 -17.97
C GLN A 636 15.68 -20.08 -16.48
N THR A 637 14.80 -20.94 -15.98
CA THR A 637 14.42 -21.08 -14.56
C THR A 637 14.38 -22.55 -14.12
N ALA A 638 14.52 -22.77 -12.81
CA ALA A 638 14.34 -24.07 -12.16
C ALA A 638 13.93 -23.90 -10.69
N VAL A 639 13.04 -24.75 -10.18
CA VAL A 639 12.58 -24.73 -8.78
C VAL A 639 13.41 -25.68 -7.91
N SER A 640 13.58 -25.34 -6.63
CA SER A 640 14.12 -26.21 -5.58
C SER A 640 13.17 -27.36 -5.25
N ASP A 641 13.73 -28.43 -4.67
CA ASP A 641 13.01 -29.64 -4.26
C ASP A 641 12.02 -29.41 -3.10
N ASP A 642 12.32 -28.45 -2.21
CA ASP A 642 11.40 -27.98 -1.17
C ASP A 642 10.30 -27.04 -1.71
N GLY A 643 10.41 -26.55 -2.95
CA GLY A 643 9.51 -25.59 -3.57
C GLY A 643 9.57 -24.17 -2.99
N VAL A 644 10.49 -23.88 -2.07
CA VAL A 644 10.62 -22.57 -1.40
C VAL A 644 11.33 -21.56 -2.30
N TYR A 645 12.22 -22.02 -3.19
CA TYR A 645 13.03 -21.14 -4.04
C TYR A 645 12.92 -21.45 -5.54
N LEU A 646 12.88 -20.40 -6.35
CA LEU A 646 13.08 -20.45 -7.80
C LEU A 646 14.44 -19.83 -8.14
N TRP A 647 15.25 -20.53 -8.92
CA TRP A 647 16.48 -20.00 -9.49
C TRP A 647 16.20 -19.49 -10.91
N VAL A 648 16.75 -18.33 -11.23
CA VAL A 648 16.43 -17.53 -12.42
C VAL A 648 17.73 -17.04 -13.05
N SER A 649 18.00 -17.41 -14.31
CA SER A 649 19.07 -16.77 -15.07
C SER A 649 18.67 -15.38 -15.53
N LEU A 650 19.63 -14.45 -15.54
CA LEU A 650 19.49 -13.08 -16.03
C LEU A 650 20.53 -12.84 -17.15
N PRO A 651 20.28 -13.32 -18.39
CA PRO A 651 21.30 -13.36 -19.45
C PRO A 651 21.89 -12.00 -19.79
N SER A 652 21.05 -10.94 -19.78
CA SER A 652 21.49 -9.57 -20.06
C SER A 652 22.44 -8.99 -19.00
N LEU A 653 22.42 -9.52 -17.78
CA LEU A 653 23.28 -9.08 -16.67
C LEU A 653 24.49 -10.01 -16.43
N GLY A 654 24.62 -11.10 -17.18
CA GLY A 654 25.67 -12.09 -16.94
C GLY A 654 25.54 -12.81 -15.59
N ALA A 655 24.31 -12.98 -15.09
CA ALA A 655 24.05 -13.30 -13.69
C ALA A 655 22.98 -14.39 -13.48
N VAL A 656 22.90 -14.90 -12.26
CA VAL A 656 21.80 -15.75 -11.77
C VAL A 656 21.27 -15.15 -10.46
N GLN A 657 19.95 -15.22 -10.28
CA GLN A 657 19.22 -14.74 -9.11
C GLN A 657 18.40 -15.88 -8.51
N ARG A 658 18.11 -15.78 -7.21
CA ARG A 658 17.19 -16.68 -6.52
C ARG A 658 16.00 -15.88 -6.00
N VAL A 659 14.81 -16.47 -6.08
CA VAL A 659 13.54 -15.89 -5.66
C VAL A 659 12.93 -16.78 -4.59
N ASN A 660 12.57 -16.20 -3.44
CA ASN A 660 11.79 -16.89 -2.42
C ASN A 660 10.30 -16.88 -2.85
N LEU A 661 9.75 -18.06 -3.09
CA LEU A 661 8.39 -18.27 -3.59
C LEU A 661 7.31 -18.13 -2.52
N THR A 662 7.68 -18.18 -1.24
CA THR A 662 6.77 -17.93 -0.11
C THR A 662 6.55 -16.43 0.13
N THR A 663 7.56 -15.60 -0.11
CA THR A 663 7.49 -14.13 0.11
C THR A 663 7.32 -13.33 -1.17
N GLY A 664 7.61 -13.90 -2.34
CA GLY A 664 7.64 -13.17 -3.61
C GLY A 664 8.81 -12.19 -3.73
N VAL A 665 9.89 -12.40 -2.97
CA VAL A 665 11.06 -11.51 -2.92
C VAL A 665 12.27 -12.19 -3.56
N ALA A 666 12.99 -11.45 -4.41
CA ALA A 666 14.24 -11.90 -5.00
C ALA A 666 15.45 -11.50 -4.15
N ASP A 667 16.36 -12.46 -3.93
CA ASP A 667 17.70 -12.20 -3.36
C ASP A 667 18.53 -11.35 -4.33
N PRO A 668 19.62 -10.68 -3.89
CA PRO A 668 20.56 -10.03 -4.81
C PRO A 668 21.13 -11.05 -5.82
N PRO A 669 21.22 -10.71 -7.12
CA PRO A 669 21.81 -11.60 -8.12
C PRO A 669 23.33 -11.73 -7.93
N PHE A 670 23.88 -12.91 -8.22
CA PHE A 670 25.33 -13.11 -8.30
C PHE A 670 25.78 -13.16 -9.76
N SER A 671 26.89 -12.49 -10.06
CA SER A 671 27.50 -12.51 -11.39
C SER A 671 28.18 -13.86 -11.65
N LEU A 672 28.02 -14.37 -12.86
CA LEU A 672 28.81 -15.51 -13.35
C LEU A 672 30.22 -15.03 -13.72
N PRO A 673 31.26 -15.87 -13.62
CA PRO A 673 32.63 -15.46 -13.93
C PRO A 673 32.76 -14.96 -15.39
N PRO A 674 33.29 -13.75 -15.64
CA PRO A 674 33.33 -13.15 -16.98
C PRO A 674 34.47 -13.71 -17.86
N VAL A 675 34.37 -13.52 -19.18
CA VAL A 675 35.43 -13.84 -20.15
C VAL A 675 36.17 -12.59 -20.66
N PRO A 676 37.47 -12.71 -20.98
CA PRO A 676 38.18 -11.69 -21.75
C PRO A 676 37.51 -11.50 -23.11
N GLY A 677 36.98 -10.30 -23.37
CA GLY A 677 36.23 -9.97 -24.60
C GLY A 677 34.93 -9.21 -24.36
N GLY A 678 34.37 -9.26 -23.14
CA GLY A 678 33.25 -8.39 -22.73
C GLY A 678 31.85 -8.87 -23.14
N SER A 679 31.70 -10.12 -23.59
CA SER A 679 30.38 -10.75 -23.75
C SER A 679 29.85 -11.23 -22.39
N ASN A 680 28.57 -10.95 -22.10
CA ASN A 680 27.94 -11.40 -20.85
C ASN A 680 27.65 -12.92 -20.91
N PRO A 681 28.05 -13.69 -19.87
CA PRO A 681 27.79 -15.14 -19.81
C PRO A 681 26.33 -15.48 -19.57
N SER A 682 25.81 -16.48 -20.28
CA SER A 682 24.41 -16.92 -20.15
C SER A 682 24.31 -18.29 -19.49
N ALA A 683 23.59 -18.41 -18.37
CA ALA A 683 23.23 -19.72 -17.82
C ALA A 683 22.12 -20.36 -18.67
N ILE A 684 22.50 -21.33 -19.50
CA ILE A 684 21.61 -22.03 -20.46
C ILE A 684 20.94 -23.28 -19.88
N CYS A 685 21.38 -23.74 -18.71
CA CYS A 685 20.70 -24.76 -17.91
C CYS A 685 20.93 -24.46 -16.42
N LEU A 686 19.90 -24.66 -15.59
CA LEU A 686 19.95 -24.54 -14.13
C LEU A 686 19.32 -25.78 -13.51
N LEU A 687 19.95 -26.31 -12.47
CA LEU A 687 19.44 -27.44 -11.70
C LEU A 687 19.80 -27.25 -10.22
N PRO A 688 18.85 -26.82 -9.36
CA PRO A 688 19.06 -26.70 -7.92
C PRO A 688 19.46 -28.05 -7.33
N ILE A 689 20.41 -28.05 -6.39
CA ILE A 689 20.89 -29.29 -5.78
C ILE A 689 19.95 -29.67 -4.62
N PRO A 690 19.26 -30.82 -4.67
CA PRO A 690 18.27 -31.17 -3.64
C PRO A 690 18.85 -31.27 -2.24
N GLY A 691 18.08 -30.82 -1.24
CA GLY A 691 18.53 -30.66 0.14
C GLY A 691 19.61 -29.59 0.36
N GLN A 692 19.98 -28.82 -0.66
CA GLN A 692 21.00 -27.77 -0.60
C GLN A 692 20.45 -26.45 -1.18
N PRO A 693 19.57 -25.73 -0.45
CA PRO A 693 18.79 -24.60 -0.99
C PRO A 693 19.61 -23.37 -1.41
N ASN A 694 20.91 -23.33 -1.09
CA ASN A 694 21.86 -22.31 -1.55
C ASN A 694 22.71 -22.76 -2.75
N SER A 695 22.47 -23.96 -3.29
CA SER A 695 23.36 -24.63 -4.23
C SER A 695 22.67 -24.92 -5.57
N VAL A 696 23.31 -24.53 -6.68
CA VAL A 696 22.76 -24.72 -8.04
C VAL A 696 23.83 -25.20 -9.02
N PHE A 697 23.54 -26.25 -9.78
CA PHE A 697 24.30 -26.62 -10.96
C PHE A 697 23.93 -25.67 -12.12
N LEU A 698 24.93 -25.13 -12.79
CA LEU A 698 24.79 -24.25 -13.95
C LEU A 698 25.56 -24.80 -15.15
N SER A 699 24.93 -24.71 -16.32
CA SER A 699 25.60 -24.76 -17.63
C SER A 699 25.71 -23.33 -18.16
N ILE A 700 26.94 -22.85 -18.36
CA ILE A 700 27.24 -21.46 -18.71
C ILE A 700 27.77 -21.39 -20.13
N PHE A 701 27.12 -20.59 -20.98
CA PHE A 701 27.54 -20.25 -22.33
C PHE A 701 28.30 -18.91 -22.36
N TYR A 702 29.45 -18.93 -23.03
CA TYR A 702 30.34 -17.81 -23.27
C TYR A 702 30.38 -17.50 -24.77
N ASN A 703 29.68 -16.47 -25.20
CA ASN A 703 29.66 -16.11 -26.61
C ASN A 703 31.06 -15.64 -27.07
N LEU A 704 31.48 -16.08 -28.26
CA LEU A 704 32.74 -15.75 -28.96
C LEU A 704 34.06 -16.42 -28.47
N VAL A 705 34.02 -17.55 -27.75
CA VAL A 705 35.26 -18.28 -27.36
C VAL A 705 35.33 -19.73 -27.85
N ALA A 706 36.54 -20.27 -28.02
CA ALA A 706 36.81 -21.57 -28.67
C ALA A 706 36.40 -22.83 -27.86
N GLN A 707 36.09 -22.67 -26.57
CA GLN A 707 35.40 -23.66 -25.75
C GLN A 707 34.33 -22.91 -24.94
N PRO A 708 33.14 -22.68 -25.53
CA PRO A 708 32.21 -21.69 -25.00
C PRO A 708 31.29 -22.22 -23.90
N TYR A 709 31.47 -23.46 -23.42
CA TYR A 709 30.56 -24.08 -22.46
C TYR A 709 31.30 -24.61 -21.23
N LYS A 710 30.90 -24.12 -20.04
CA LYS A 710 31.41 -24.58 -18.75
C LYS A 710 30.26 -25.06 -17.87
N VAL A 711 30.45 -26.17 -17.17
CA VAL A 711 29.52 -26.64 -16.12
C VAL A 711 30.17 -26.56 -14.74
N GLY A 712 29.38 -26.18 -13.73
CA GLY A 712 29.83 -26.02 -12.34
C GLY A 712 28.65 -26.00 -11.36
N ILE A 713 28.91 -26.33 -10.09
CA ILE A 713 27.97 -26.08 -8.99
C ILE A 713 28.38 -24.77 -8.30
N PHE A 714 27.41 -23.94 -7.95
CA PHE A 714 27.62 -22.68 -7.24
C PHE A 714 26.91 -22.72 -5.89
N ASP A 715 27.63 -22.40 -4.81
CA ASP A 715 27.15 -22.31 -3.43
C ASP A 715 27.07 -20.85 -3.01
N ALA A 716 25.86 -20.34 -2.78
CA ALA A 716 25.58 -18.92 -2.49
C ALA A 716 26.26 -17.95 -3.49
N GLY A 717 26.41 -18.38 -4.74
CA GLY A 717 27.07 -17.64 -5.83
C GLY A 717 28.57 -17.89 -6.00
N VAL A 718 29.20 -18.75 -5.19
CA VAL A 718 30.63 -19.11 -5.29
C VAL A 718 30.80 -20.48 -5.95
N LEU A 719 31.69 -20.60 -6.93
CA LEU A 719 31.96 -21.88 -7.62
C LEU A 719 32.52 -22.94 -6.64
N ARG A 720 31.86 -24.10 -6.56
CA ARG A 720 32.32 -25.28 -5.84
C ARG A 720 33.33 -26.06 -6.69
N GLY A 721 34.62 -25.87 -6.40
CA GLY A 721 35.72 -26.55 -7.09
C GLY A 721 36.09 -25.88 -8.41
N SER A 722 36.24 -26.68 -9.46
CA SER A 722 36.60 -26.24 -10.81
C SER A 722 35.49 -26.51 -11.83
N PHE A 723 35.40 -25.66 -12.84
CA PHE A 723 34.56 -25.92 -14.02
C PHE A 723 35.02 -27.16 -14.79
N LEU A 724 34.08 -27.80 -15.49
CA LEU A 724 34.37 -28.78 -16.54
C LEU A 724 33.91 -28.23 -17.91
N ASP A 725 34.68 -28.52 -18.96
CA ASP A 725 34.37 -28.14 -20.35
C ASP A 725 33.36 -29.11 -20.98
N ARG A 726 32.07 -28.81 -20.83
CA ARG A 726 30.96 -29.57 -21.43
C ARG A 726 29.80 -28.66 -21.81
N TYR A 727 29.18 -28.92 -22.96
CA TYR A 727 27.86 -28.37 -23.29
C TYR A 727 26.78 -29.19 -22.60
N VAL A 728 25.89 -28.52 -21.88
CA VAL A 728 24.69 -29.12 -21.30
C VAL A 728 23.50 -28.22 -21.60
N GLY A 729 22.55 -28.73 -22.38
CA GLY A 729 21.27 -28.08 -22.67
C GLY A 729 20.19 -28.44 -21.65
N TRP A 730 20.22 -29.67 -21.14
CA TRP A 730 19.29 -30.14 -20.10
C TRP A 730 19.98 -31.05 -19.09
N ALA A 731 19.55 -30.98 -17.83
CA ALA A 731 20.07 -31.80 -16.74
C ALA A 731 18.96 -32.24 -15.77
N SER A 732 19.18 -33.37 -15.12
CA SER A 732 18.32 -33.90 -14.04
C SER A 732 19.19 -34.58 -12.98
N VAL A 733 18.71 -34.66 -11.74
CA VAL A 733 19.47 -35.12 -10.58
C VAL A 733 18.92 -36.42 -10.02
N ASP A 734 19.80 -37.41 -9.87
CA ASP A 734 19.56 -38.62 -9.08
C ASP A 734 20.10 -38.39 -7.65
N THR A 735 19.18 -38.01 -6.77
CA THR A 735 19.46 -37.77 -5.35
C THR A 735 19.87 -39.03 -4.59
N THR A 736 19.55 -40.23 -5.10
CA THR A 736 19.95 -41.50 -4.47
C THR A 736 21.43 -41.83 -4.69
N LYS A 737 22.05 -41.23 -5.71
CA LYS A 737 23.46 -41.44 -6.05
C LYS A 737 24.36 -40.20 -5.90
N SER A 738 23.78 -39.02 -5.70
CA SER A 738 24.47 -37.72 -5.86
C SER A 738 25.08 -37.57 -7.27
N GLU A 739 24.26 -37.87 -8.29
CA GLU A 739 24.65 -37.84 -9.70
C GLU A 739 23.72 -36.93 -10.50
N ILE A 740 24.29 -36.14 -11.42
CA ILE A 740 23.57 -35.30 -12.37
C ILE A 740 23.69 -35.95 -13.74
N SER A 741 22.57 -36.39 -14.31
CA SER A 741 22.48 -36.84 -15.70
C SER A 741 22.16 -35.66 -16.60
N ALA A 742 23.01 -35.43 -17.59
CA ALA A 742 22.98 -34.25 -18.44
C ALA A 742 23.08 -34.63 -19.92
N VAL A 743 22.38 -33.89 -20.78
CA VAL A 743 22.43 -34.03 -22.24
C VAL A 743 22.83 -32.73 -22.92
N GLY A 744 23.51 -32.90 -24.05
CA GLY A 744 23.93 -31.86 -24.95
C GLY A 744 23.74 -32.27 -26.42
N VAL A 745 24.13 -31.39 -27.35
CA VAL A 745 24.22 -31.71 -28.79
C VAL A 745 25.12 -32.92 -28.95
N ASN A 746 24.60 -34.00 -29.54
CA ASN A 746 25.29 -35.27 -29.80
C ASN A 746 25.99 -35.89 -28.57
N SER A 747 25.59 -35.55 -27.34
CA SER A 747 26.33 -35.89 -26.13
C SER A 747 25.46 -36.19 -24.91
N TYR A 748 25.87 -37.19 -24.12
CA TYR A 748 25.33 -37.52 -22.80
C TYR A 748 26.47 -37.56 -21.78
N THR A 749 26.23 -37.10 -20.55
CA THR A 749 27.23 -37.09 -19.47
C THR A 749 26.57 -37.30 -18.11
N ILE A 750 27.16 -38.16 -17.29
CA ILE A 750 26.85 -38.28 -15.86
C ILE A 750 27.95 -37.60 -15.07
N PHE A 751 27.60 -36.61 -14.26
CA PHE A 751 28.49 -36.01 -13.28
C PHE A 751 28.19 -36.56 -11.88
N GLY A 752 29.19 -37.10 -11.19
CA GLY A 752 29.11 -37.28 -9.74
C GLY A 752 29.42 -35.95 -9.05
N TYR A 753 28.63 -35.55 -8.05
CA TYR A 753 28.88 -34.33 -7.27
C TYR A 753 29.11 -34.63 -5.80
N ASN A 754 29.99 -33.85 -5.17
CA ASN A 754 30.28 -33.94 -3.74
C ASN A 754 30.67 -32.55 -3.18
N SER A 755 31.37 -32.49 -2.05
CA SER A 755 31.86 -31.25 -1.42
C SER A 755 33.00 -30.56 -2.18
N THR A 756 33.71 -31.26 -3.07
CA THR A 756 34.84 -30.73 -3.85
C THR A 756 34.44 -30.21 -5.23
N GLY A 757 33.19 -30.43 -5.68
CA GLY A 757 32.67 -29.94 -6.96
C GLY A 757 32.02 -31.03 -7.80
N LEU A 758 32.13 -30.89 -9.12
CA LEU A 758 31.70 -31.87 -10.13
C LEU A 758 32.85 -32.79 -10.55
N THR A 759 32.53 -34.04 -10.84
CA THR A 759 33.42 -35.03 -11.45
C THR A 759 32.71 -35.75 -12.58
N GLN A 760 33.34 -35.90 -13.75
CA GLN A 760 32.75 -36.64 -14.87
C GLN A 760 32.85 -38.15 -14.59
N LYS A 761 31.71 -38.82 -14.38
CA LYS A 761 31.63 -40.27 -14.08
C LYS A 761 31.48 -41.09 -15.37
N LEU A 762 30.66 -40.64 -16.30
CA LEU A 762 30.43 -41.23 -17.62
C LEU A 762 30.26 -40.11 -18.64
N ALA A 763 30.76 -40.28 -19.86
CA ALA A 763 30.42 -39.44 -20.99
C ALA A 763 30.33 -40.28 -22.26
N HIS A 764 29.42 -39.92 -23.16
CA HIS A 764 29.18 -40.57 -24.44
C HIS A 764 28.93 -39.47 -25.49
N ASP A 765 29.86 -39.32 -26.42
CA ASP A 765 29.87 -38.28 -27.45
C ASP A 765 29.73 -38.97 -28.83
N ASP A 766 28.50 -39.23 -29.29
CA ASP A 766 28.19 -39.99 -30.52
C ASP A 766 27.09 -39.30 -31.35
N SER A 767 27.44 -38.89 -32.58
CA SER A 767 26.56 -38.18 -33.52
C SER A 767 25.50 -39.03 -34.20
N ASN A 768 25.67 -40.36 -34.28
CA ASN A 768 24.74 -41.26 -34.95
C ASN A 768 23.63 -41.75 -33.99
N VAL A 769 23.95 -41.82 -32.71
CA VAL A 769 23.04 -42.26 -31.64
C VAL A 769 22.14 -41.11 -31.15
N LEU A 770 22.66 -39.88 -31.15
CA LEU A 770 22.03 -38.69 -30.55
C LEU A 770 21.86 -37.52 -31.56
N THR A 771 21.50 -37.81 -32.81
CA THR A 771 21.40 -36.85 -33.93
C THR A 771 20.59 -35.59 -33.57
N ALA A 772 21.27 -34.45 -33.42
CA ALA A 772 20.67 -33.22 -32.91
C ALA A 772 20.61 -32.08 -33.93
N GLU A 773 19.44 -31.47 -34.06
CA GLU A 773 19.28 -30.01 -34.22
C GLU A 773 18.16 -29.54 -33.28
N GLY A 774 18.41 -28.48 -32.51
CA GLY A 774 17.49 -27.92 -31.52
C GLY A 774 17.74 -28.30 -30.05
N TYR A 775 17.08 -27.61 -29.13
CA TYR A 775 17.19 -27.85 -27.68
C TYR A 775 16.46 -29.16 -27.29
N PRO A 776 17.14 -30.15 -26.70
CA PRO A 776 16.51 -31.40 -26.31
C PRO A 776 15.75 -31.27 -24.98
N ASP A 777 14.45 -31.61 -24.98
CA ASP A 777 13.76 -31.99 -23.75
C ASP A 777 14.12 -33.43 -23.38
N ILE A 778 14.32 -33.71 -22.09
CA ILE A 778 14.41 -35.07 -21.56
C ILE A 778 13.51 -35.29 -20.35
N ALA A 779 12.99 -36.50 -20.23
CA ALA A 779 12.35 -36.99 -19.01
C ALA A 779 13.21 -38.12 -18.42
N VAL A 780 13.36 -38.16 -17.09
CA VAL A 780 14.18 -39.18 -16.40
C VAL A 780 13.29 -39.98 -15.47
N ALA A 781 13.21 -41.29 -15.69
CA ALA A 781 12.28 -42.18 -14.98
C ALA A 781 12.70 -43.66 -15.08
N GLY A 782 12.39 -44.46 -14.06
CA GLY A 782 12.51 -45.93 -14.13
C GLY A 782 13.93 -46.47 -14.35
N GLY A 783 14.99 -45.68 -14.12
CA GLY A 783 16.37 -46.05 -14.43
C GLY A 783 16.86 -45.63 -15.82
N ASN A 784 16.01 -44.96 -16.60
CA ASN A 784 16.31 -44.51 -17.97
C ASN A 784 16.14 -42.99 -18.11
N PHE A 785 16.78 -42.40 -19.12
CA PHE A 785 16.37 -41.09 -19.67
C PHE A 785 15.73 -41.27 -21.04
N TYR A 786 14.65 -40.53 -21.26
CA TYR A 786 13.83 -40.51 -22.46
C TYR A 786 14.08 -39.18 -23.17
N THR A 787 14.51 -39.23 -24.43
CA THR A 787 14.78 -38.05 -25.27
C THR A 787 13.57 -37.63 -26.10
N SER A 788 13.53 -36.36 -26.51
CA SER A 788 12.55 -35.85 -27.49
C SER A 788 12.67 -36.45 -28.90
N PHE A 789 13.65 -37.33 -29.16
CA PHE A 789 13.88 -37.98 -30.46
C PHE A 789 13.36 -39.43 -30.52
N GLY A 790 12.43 -39.81 -29.63
CA GLY A 790 11.82 -41.14 -29.65
C GLY A 790 12.68 -42.28 -29.08
N ARG A 791 13.83 -41.97 -28.45
CA ARG A 791 14.83 -42.93 -27.96
C ARG A 791 15.05 -42.83 -26.45
N ALA A 792 15.05 -43.98 -25.77
CA ALA A 792 15.37 -44.11 -24.35
C ALA A 792 16.74 -44.75 -24.13
N PHE A 793 17.43 -44.33 -23.07
CA PHE A 793 18.79 -44.76 -22.74
C PHE A 793 18.94 -45.06 -21.24
N SER A 794 19.75 -46.06 -20.92
CA SER A 794 20.05 -46.51 -19.55
C SER A 794 20.91 -45.47 -18.80
N LEU A 795 20.50 -45.10 -17.59
CA LEU A 795 21.29 -44.25 -16.69
C LEU A 795 22.50 -44.97 -16.05
N ALA A 796 22.60 -46.30 -16.21
CA ALA A 796 23.68 -47.07 -15.60
C ALA A 796 24.95 -47.07 -16.44
N ASP A 797 24.80 -47.06 -17.77
CA ASP A 797 25.89 -47.28 -18.74
C ASP A 797 25.74 -46.48 -20.06
N GLY A 798 24.65 -45.72 -20.24
CA GLY A 798 24.38 -44.95 -21.45
C GLY A 798 23.90 -45.79 -22.64
N THR A 799 23.62 -47.09 -22.46
CA THR A 799 23.18 -47.97 -23.56
C THR A 799 21.76 -47.65 -24.02
N LEU A 800 21.47 -47.87 -25.31
CA LEU A 800 20.14 -47.72 -25.89
C LEU A 800 19.19 -48.79 -25.33
N VAL A 801 18.07 -48.37 -24.75
CA VAL A 801 17.01 -49.26 -24.28
C VAL A 801 16.20 -49.74 -25.48
N ALA A 802 15.87 -51.04 -25.52
CA ALA A 802 15.13 -51.63 -26.64
C ALA A 802 13.69 -51.08 -26.72
N GLY A 803 13.39 -50.38 -27.81
CA GLY A 803 12.09 -49.78 -28.10
C GLY A 803 12.23 -48.38 -28.70
N SER A 804 11.17 -47.91 -29.36
CA SER A 804 11.07 -46.55 -29.89
C SER A 804 9.64 -46.04 -29.72
N TYR A 805 9.52 -44.76 -29.37
CA TYR A 805 8.26 -44.05 -29.19
C TYR A 805 8.21 -42.81 -30.10
N ALA A 806 7.05 -42.16 -30.22
CA ALA A 806 6.91 -40.97 -31.06
C ALA A 806 7.83 -39.84 -30.58
N ALA A 807 8.56 -39.23 -31.51
CA ALA A 807 9.34 -38.03 -31.25
C ALA A 807 8.44 -36.85 -30.88
N GLY A 808 9.05 -35.76 -30.42
CA GLY A 808 8.35 -34.62 -29.82
C GLY A 808 8.69 -34.44 -28.35
N THR A 809 8.15 -33.41 -27.71
CA THR A 809 8.49 -33.08 -26.31
C THR A 809 7.96 -34.14 -25.33
N VAL A 810 8.73 -34.43 -24.28
CA VAL A 810 8.55 -35.62 -23.40
C VAL A 810 8.33 -35.26 -21.94
N ALA A 811 7.43 -35.99 -21.27
CA ALA A 811 7.24 -35.94 -19.82
C ALA A 811 6.98 -37.35 -19.26
N ALA A 812 7.57 -37.69 -18.12
CA ALA A 812 7.37 -38.98 -17.46
C ALA A 812 6.64 -38.83 -16.11
N ASP A 813 5.82 -39.82 -15.78
CA ASP A 813 5.23 -40.02 -14.46
C ASP A 813 5.44 -41.48 -14.01
N THR A 814 6.34 -41.66 -13.05
CA THR A 814 6.65 -42.96 -12.43
C THR A 814 5.51 -43.50 -11.57
N THR A 815 4.63 -42.64 -11.03
CA THR A 815 3.48 -43.04 -10.21
C THR A 815 2.37 -43.67 -11.05
N LEU A 816 2.17 -43.20 -12.29
CA LEU A 816 1.24 -43.79 -13.26
C LEU A 816 1.92 -44.76 -14.24
N ASN A 817 3.22 -45.04 -14.10
CA ASN A 817 4.03 -45.88 -15.01
C ASN A 817 3.95 -45.43 -16.49
N LYS A 818 3.87 -44.12 -16.75
CA LYS A 818 3.61 -43.55 -18.08
C LYS A 818 4.65 -42.53 -18.53
N LEU A 819 5.08 -42.68 -19.78
CA LEU A 819 5.69 -41.61 -20.57
C LEU A 819 4.60 -40.95 -21.41
N TYR A 820 4.64 -39.63 -21.54
CA TYR A 820 3.78 -38.81 -22.38
C TYR A 820 4.66 -38.12 -23.41
N THR A 821 4.25 -38.13 -24.69
CA THR A 821 4.89 -37.32 -25.74
C THR A 821 3.84 -36.56 -26.52
N VAL A 822 4.16 -35.32 -26.92
CA VAL A 822 3.32 -34.51 -27.80
C VAL A 822 4.04 -34.39 -29.14
N ASP A 823 3.42 -34.94 -30.19
CA ASP A 823 4.02 -35.11 -31.50
C ASP A 823 3.81 -33.89 -32.41
N SER A 824 4.80 -33.68 -33.27
CA SER A 824 4.86 -32.68 -34.33
C SER A 824 5.37 -33.39 -35.59
N GLN A 825 4.46 -33.74 -36.50
CA GLN A 825 4.78 -34.55 -37.69
C GLN A 825 5.74 -33.80 -38.65
N GLY A 826 7.04 -34.05 -38.46
CA GLY A 826 8.15 -33.44 -39.19
C GLY A 826 9.28 -34.44 -39.38
N SER A 827 9.19 -35.23 -40.46
CA SER A 827 10.17 -36.27 -40.81
C SER A 827 11.60 -35.71 -40.94
N LEU A 828 12.59 -36.55 -40.65
CA LEU A 828 14.01 -36.21 -40.65
C LEU A 828 14.47 -35.73 -42.05
N GLY A 829 14.60 -34.41 -42.24
CA GLY A 829 15.36 -33.85 -43.37
C GLY A 829 14.77 -32.65 -44.14
N SER A 830 13.70 -31.99 -43.68
CA SER A 830 13.20 -30.77 -44.36
C SER A 830 12.74 -29.68 -43.38
N SER A 831 13.06 -28.42 -43.68
CA SER A 831 12.84 -27.24 -42.83
C SER A 831 11.43 -26.63 -42.99
N VAL A 832 10.40 -27.47 -43.04
CA VAL A 832 8.99 -27.06 -43.21
C VAL A 832 8.11 -27.91 -42.28
N GLU A 833 8.03 -27.52 -41.01
CA GLU A 833 7.14 -28.15 -40.02
C GLU A 833 5.73 -27.52 -40.06
N MET A 834 4.69 -28.32 -39.80
CA MET A 834 3.29 -27.89 -39.89
C MET A 834 2.78 -27.28 -38.56
N ASN A 835 1.83 -26.34 -38.66
CA ASN A 835 1.42 -25.46 -37.56
C ASN A 835 0.46 -26.10 -36.52
N TYR A 836 0.52 -27.42 -36.32
CA TYR A 836 -0.42 -28.17 -35.49
C TYR A 836 0.30 -29.13 -34.54
N VAL A 837 -0.27 -29.30 -33.35
CA VAL A 837 -0.09 -30.54 -32.58
C VAL A 837 -0.96 -31.63 -33.23
N ASP A 838 -0.37 -32.77 -33.56
CA ASP A 838 -1.13 -33.90 -34.14
C ASP A 838 -1.79 -34.74 -33.03
N ALA A 839 -0.98 -35.35 -32.16
CA ALA A 839 -1.46 -36.25 -31.11
C ALA A 839 -0.65 -36.17 -29.80
N LEU A 840 -1.35 -36.41 -28.69
CA LEU A 840 -0.75 -36.79 -27.42
C LEU A 840 -0.65 -38.32 -27.35
N HIS A 841 0.57 -38.83 -27.28
CA HIS A 841 0.86 -40.26 -27.15
C HIS A 841 1.18 -40.64 -25.70
N THR A 842 0.89 -41.89 -25.31
CA THR A 842 1.32 -42.43 -24.00
C THR A 842 1.91 -43.83 -24.08
N TYR A 843 3.04 -44.05 -23.40
CA TYR A 843 3.81 -45.31 -23.43
C TYR A 843 4.04 -45.82 -22.00
N SER A 844 4.26 -47.13 -21.83
CA SER A 844 4.59 -47.68 -20.51
C SER A 844 6.08 -47.53 -20.20
N LEU A 845 6.43 -46.91 -19.07
CA LEU A 845 7.82 -46.79 -18.63
C LEU A 845 8.46 -48.16 -18.39
N SER A 846 7.69 -49.12 -17.85
CA SER A 846 8.15 -50.47 -17.50
C SER A 846 8.43 -51.42 -18.67
N THR A 847 7.96 -51.12 -19.89
CA THR A 847 8.12 -52.03 -21.05
C THR A 847 8.66 -51.38 -22.32
N GLY A 848 8.62 -50.05 -22.44
CA GLY A 848 9.01 -49.34 -23.67
C GLY A 848 8.05 -49.54 -24.85
N VAL A 849 6.97 -50.32 -24.66
CA VAL A 849 5.94 -50.59 -25.67
C VAL A 849 4.86 -49.50 -25.60
N PRO A 850 4.33 -49.02 -26.75
CA PRO A 850 3.10 -48.23 -26.75
C PRO A 850 1.97 -48.99 -26.06
N VAL A 851 1.35 -48.37 -25.06
CA VAL A 851 0.04 -48.83 -24.60
C VAL A 851 -0.93 -48.53 -25.74
N LEU A 852 -1.71 -49.53 -26.18
CA LEU A 852 -2.58 -49.47 -27.37
C LEU A 852 -3.16 -48.06 -27.59
N SER A 853 -2.83 -47.45 -28.72
CA SER A 853 -2.87 -46.00 -28.88
C SER A 853 -4.30 -45.47 -28.99
N ASN A 854 -4.84 -45.04 -27.84
CA ASN A 854 -5.87 -44.01 -27.80
C ASN A 854 -5.22 -42.67 -28.19
N GLU A 855 -4.89 -42.51 -29.47
CA GLU A 855 -4.52 -41.22 -30.05
C GLU A 855 -5.66 -40.23 -29.82
N LEU A 856 -5.36 -39.19 -29.04
CA LEU A 856 -6.25 -38.05 -28.86
C LEU A 856 -5.84 -36.98 -29.88
N PRO A 857 -6.58 -36.81 -30.99
CA PRO A 857 -6.27 -35.78 -31.98
C PRO A 857 -6.42 -34.41 -31.31
N LEU A 858 -5.32 -33.66 -31.28
CA LEU A 858 -5.14 -32.50 -30.39
C LEU A 858 -4.86 -31.25 -31.20
N LEU A 859 -5.77 -30.94 -32.13
CA LEU A 859 -5.64 -29.89 -33.16
C LEU A 859 -5.59 -28.47 -32.55
N ILE A 860 -4.46 -28.13 -31.94
CA ILE A 860 -4.13 -26.83 -31.37
C ILE A 860 -3.26 -26.09 -32.38
N LEU A 861 -3.70 -24.91 -32.80
CA LEU A 861 -2.99 -24.04 -33.74
C LEU A 861 -1.84 -23.33 -33.02
N ILE A 862 -0.60 -23.77 -33.26
CA ILE A 862 0.58 -23.37 -32.48
C ILE A 862 1.38 -22.19 -33.05
N GLY A 863 1.05 -21.69 -34.24
CA GLY A 863 1.68 -20.49 -34.81
C GLY A 863 1.55 -20.37 -36.34
N THR A 864 2.49 -19.64 -36.94
CA THR A 864 2.79 -19.65 -38.38
C THR A 864 4.27 -19.99 -38.58
N LEU A 865 4.60 -20.60 -39.74
CA LEU A 865 5.94 -21.05 -40.17
C LEU A 865 7.12 -20.30 -39.53
N HIS A 866 7.95 -21.03 -38.79
CA HIS A 866 9.11 -20.50 -38.07
C HIS A 866 10.41 -21.02 -38.67
N TRP A 867 11.35 -20.12 -38.96
CA TRP A 867 12.72 -20.46 -39.37
C TRP A 867 13.65 -20.32 -38.17
N GLY A 868 13.88 -21.41 -37.44
CA GLY A 868 14.76 -21.44 -36.27
C GLY A 868 14.96 -22.87 -35.74
N PRO A 869 15.95 -23.10 -34.86
CA PRO A 869 16.26 -24.43 -34.32
C PRO A 869 15.33 -24.90 -33.19
N GLU A 870 14.35 -24.10 -32.76
CA GLU A 870 13.38 -24.50 -31.73
C GLU A 870 12.16 -25.17 -32.38
N ARG A 871 12.16 -26.51 -32.44
CA ARG A 871 10.93 -27.30 -32.69
C ARG A 871 9.88 -26.99 -31.62
N MET A 872 8.60 -27.04 -31.98
CA MET A 872 7.49 -26.70 -31.09
C MET A 872 6.35 -27.74 -31.24
N PRO A 873 5.64 -28.12 -30.16
CA PRO A 873 5.75 -27.62 -28.79
C PRO A 873 6.93 -28.20 -28.00
N ILE A 874 7.31 -27.53 -26.92
CA ILE A 874 8.44 -27.91 -26.04
C ILE A 874 8.15 -27.66 -24.55
N ASN A 875 9.02 -28.21 -23.69
CA ASN A 875 8.93 -28.26 -22.23
C ASN A 875 7.63 -28.89 -21.71
N LEU A 876 7.24 -30.04 -22.27
CA LEU A 876 6.12 -30.83 -21.75
C LEU A 876 6.32 -31.14 -20.26
N THR A 877 5.36 -30.71 -19.46
CA THR A 877 5.46 -30.73 -18.00
C THR A 877 4.21 -31.36 -17.41
N ARG A 878 4.37 -32.34 -16.54
CA ARG A 878 3.28 -32.91 -15.74
C ARG A 878 3.00 -32.02 -14.53
N TRP A 879 1.71 -31.79 -14.25
CA TRP A 879 1.26 -31.00 -13.11
C TRP A 879 0.02 -31.59 -12.45
N GLY A 880 -0.11 -31.38 -11.14
CA GLY A 880 -1.18 -31.98 -10.34
C GLY A 880 -1.24 -33.51 -10.48
N THR A 881 -2.45 -34.08 -10.37
CA THR A 881 -2.71 -35.52 -10.53
C THR A 881 -3.08 -35.92 -11.96
N ASN A 882 -3.57 -34.98 -12.77
CA ASN A 882 -4.20 -35.25 -14.07
C ASN A 882 -3.93 -34.17 -15.14
N GLY A 883 -2.90 -33.34 -14.94
CA GLY A 883 -2.57 -32.20 -15.78
C GLY A 883 -1.29 -32.36 -16.62
N LEU A 884 -1.32 -31.79 -17.83
CA LEU A 884 -0.18 -31.61 -18.73
C LEU A 884 -0.08 -30.12 -19.11
N ALA A 885 1.13 -29.62 -19.35
CA ALA A 885 1.34 -28.29 -19.92
C ALA A 885 2.54 -28.27 -20.85
N PHE A 886 2.58 -27.37 -21.82
CA PHE A 886 3.69 -27.17 -22.76
C PHE A 886 3.72 -25.72 -23.27
N ARG A 887 4.88 -25.28 -23.78
CA ARG A 887 4.99 -24.00 -24.50
C ARG A 887 4.95 -24.19 -26.02
N SER A 888 4.42 -23.18 -26.71
CA SER A 888 4.50 -22.95 -28.15
C SER A 888 4.89 -21.50 -28.43
N LEU A 889 5.01 -21.12 -29.70
CA LEU A 889 5.24 -19.73 -30.12
C LEU A 889 4.17 -18.75 -29.59
N ASN A 890 2.92 -19.22 -29.48
CA ASN A 890 1.78 -18.42 -29.03
C ASN A 890 1.68 -18.27 -27.50
N GLY A 891 2.50 -19.00 -26.73
CA GLY A 891 2.50 -18.99 -25.26
C GLY A 891 2.40 -20.37 -24.62
N MET A 892 1.79 -20.47 -23.44
CA MET A 892 1.67 -21.73 -22.68
C MET A 892 0.25 -22.30 -22.71
N TYR A 893 0.13 -23.59 -23.00
CA TYR A 893 -1.10 -24.36 -22.84
C TYR A 893 -1.05 -25.20 -21.56
N SER A 894 -2.14 -25.23 -20.81
CA SER A 894 -2.35 -26.07 -19.63
C SER A 894 -3.62 -26.89 -19.84
N LEU A 895 -3.48 -28.22 -19.96
CA LEU A 895 -4.55 -29.15 -20.25
C LEU A 895 -4.84 -30.03 -19.03
N ARG A 896 -6.11 -30.20 -18.68
CA ARG A 896 -6.53 -31.10 -17.60
C ARG A 896 -7.46 -32.19 -18.11
N SER A 897 -7.14 -33.45 -17.80
CA SER A 897 -7.90 -34.62 -18.25
C SER A 897 -8.92 -35.08 -17.19
N VAL A 898 -10.22 -35.05 -17.51
CA VAL A 898 -11.25 -35.65 -16.66
C VAL A 898 -11.28 -37.17 -16.93
N ALA A 899 -10.44 -37.92 -16.22
CA ALA A 899 -10.28 -39.36 -16.40
C ALA A 899 -10.11 -40.11 -15.07
N GLY A 900 -11.17 -40.80 -14.62
CA GLY A 900 -11.02 -41.92 -13.68
C GLY A 900 -11.16 -41.65 -12.17
N ALA A 901 -12.11 -40.82 -11.73
CA ALA A 901 -12.53 -40.79 -10.31
C ALA A 901 -14.04 -40.53 -10.18
N PRO A 902 -14.82 -41.41 -9.51
CA PRO A 902 -16.23 -41.17 -9.23
C PRO A 902 -16.39 -40.37 -7.92
N VAL A 903 -16.45 -39.05 -8.02
CA VAL A 903 -16.91 -38.17 -6.93
C VAL A 903 -17.91 -37.17 -7.47
N SER A 904 -19.04 -37.03 -6.78
CA SER A 904 -20.02 -35.99 -7.04
C SER A 904 -19.46 -34.64 -6.59
N SER A 905 -19.03 -33.80 -7.52
CA SER A 905 -18.72 -32.40 -7.26
C SER A 905 -19.98 -31.66 -6.83
N THR A 906 -19.85 -30.71 -5.91
CA THR A 906 -20.91 -29.76 -5.57
C THR A 906 -21.20 -28.84 -6.76
N ASP A 907 -22.45 -28.37 -6.84
CA ASP A 907 -23.00 -27.53 -7.90
C ASP A 907 -24.16 -26.74 -7.25
N LEU A 908 -23.96 -25.45 -7.01
CA LEU A 908 -24.84 -24.55 -6.25
C LEU A 908 -25.44 -23.44 -7.12
N ALA A 909 -26.52 -23.75 -7.84
CA ALA A 909 -27.28 -22.74 -8.56
C ALA A 909 -27.98 -21.75 -7.61
N VAL A 910 -27.83 -20.45 -7.86
CA VAL A 910 -28.55 -19.37 -7.17
C VAL A 910 -29.60 -18.77 -8.10
N THR A 911 -30.84 -18.73 -7.66
CA THR A 911 -31.93 -18.00 -8.33
C THR A 911 -32.48 -16.91 -7.41
N ALA A 912 -32.98 -15.82 -7.96
CA ALA A 912 -33.58 -14.74 -7.18
C ALA A 912 -34.81 -14.13 -7.87
N THR A 913 -35.80 -13.71 -7.07
CA THR A 913 -37.01 -13.01 -7.53
C THR A 913 -37.37 -11.84 -6.60
N SER A 914 -38.17 -10.89 -7.10
CA SER A 914 -38.86 -9.89 -6.26
C SER A 914 -40.35 -10.20 -6.14
N SER A 915 -40.99 -9.73 -5.08
CA SER A 915 -42.43 -9.90 -4.81
C SER A 915 -43.34 -8.99 -5.66
N GLY A 916 -42.82 -8.42 -6.75
CA GLY A 916 -43.48 -7.41 -7.59
C GLY A 916 -42.53 -6.29 -8.02
N THR A 917 -43.09 -5.25 -8.65
CA THR A 917 -42.38 -4.00 -8.97
C THR A 917 -42.12 -3.21 -7.68
N PRO A 918 -40.88 -2.79 -7.38
CA PRO A 918 -40.62 -1.97 -6.20
C PRO A 918 -41.16 -0.55 -6.36
N ALA A 919 -41.58 0.07 -5.26
CA ALA A 919 -42.02 1.47 -5.21
C ALA A 919 -41.34 2.22 -4.05
N GLN A 920 -41.15 3.53 -4.20
CA GLN A 920 -40.47 4.35 -3.22
C GLN A 920 -41.20 4.33 -1.87
N ASN A 921 -40.45 4.18 -0.78
CA ASN A 921 -40.92 4.06 0.60
C ASN A 921 -41.84 2.84 0.87
N VAL A 922 -41.99 1.91 -0.07
CA VAL A 922 -42.76 0.65 0.11
C VAL A 922 -41.80 -0.51 0.40
N ALA A 923 -42.16 -1.32 1.40
CA ALA A 923 -41.43 -2.53 1.73
C ALA A 923 -41.56 -3.57 0.60
N THR A 924 -40.45 -3.83 -0.08
CA THR A 924 -40.34 -4.80 -1.18
C THR A 924 -39.61 -6.04 -0.69
N THR A 925 -40.10 -7.22 -1.05
CA THR A 925 -39.48 -8.49 -0.66
C THR A 925 -38.73 -9.10 -1.83
N TYR A 926 -37.49 -9.53 -1.57
CA TYR A 926 -36.64 -10.28 -2.49
C TYR A 926 -36.40 -11.67 -1.93
N THR A 927 -36.48 -12.69 -2.78
CA THR A 927 -36.34 -14.09 -2.39
C THR A 927 -35.23 -14.70 -3.21
N ALA A 928 -34.13 -15.11 -2.56
CA ALA A 928 -33.05 -15.85 -3.20
C ALA A 928 -33.07 -17.30 -2.74
N THR A 929 -32.90 -18.25 -3.66
CA THR A 929 -32.86 -19.68 -3.38
C THR A 929 -31.56 -20.26 -3.91
N VAL A 930 -30.81 -20.92 -3.03
CA VAL A 930 -29.63 -21.72 -3.37
C VAL A 930 -30.09 -23.17 -3.50
N LEU A 931 -29.85 -23.80 -4.64
CA LEU A 931 -30.16 -25.20 -4.94
C LEU A 931 -28.86 -25.96 -5.18
N ASN A 932 -28.65 -27.07 -4.49
CA ASN A 932 -27.53 -27.96 -4.76
C ASN A 932 -27.92 -29.02 -5.79
N ASN A 933 -27.51 -28.87 -7.05
CA ASN A 933 -27.73 -29.90 -8.08
C ASN A 933 -26.69 -31.04 -7.98
N GLY A 934 -25.56 -30.79 -7.31
CA GLY A 934 -24.39 -31.67 -7.27
C GLY A 934 -24.31 -32.57 -6.04
N GLY A 935 -23.08 -32.90 -5.66
CA GLY A 935 -22.75 -33.63 -4.44
C GLY A 935 -22.96 -32.81 -3.15
N PRO A 936 -23.03 -33.46 -1.97
CA PRO A 936 -23.35 -32.79 -0.71
C PRO A 936 -22.43 -31.59 -0.42
N ALA A 937 -23.04 -30.44 -0.17
CA ALA A 937 -22.36 -29.18 0.14
C ALA A 937 -22.42 -28.89 1.65
N THR A 938 -21.35 -28.36 2.23
CA THR A 938 -21.23 -28.02 3.65
C THR A 938 -20.71 -26.61 3.86
N ASN A 939 -21.12 -25.99 4.97
CA ASN A 939 -20.92 -24.56 5.27
C ASN A 939 -21.37 -23.63 4.14
N VAL A 940 -22.48 -23.97 3.47
CA VAL A 940 -23.07 -23.17 2.39
C VAL A 940 -23.38 -21.77 2.90
N LEU A 941 -22.79 -20.77 2.25
CA LEU A 941 -22.91 -19.36 2.61
C LEU A 941 -23.55 -18.60 1.45
N LEU A 942 -24.67 -17.92 1.70
CA LEU A 942 -25.23 -16.94 0.77
C LEU A 942 -24.88 -15.53 1.26
N SER A 943 -24.38 -14.69 0.36
CA SER A 943 -24.04 -13.29 0.65
C SER A 943 -24.66 -12.35 -0.39
N THR A 944 -25.03 -11.14 0.04
CA THR A 944 -25.66 -10.13 -0.84
C THR A 944 -25.26 -8.71 -0.46
N MET A 945 -25.10 -7.85 -1.46
CA MET A 945 -24.92 -6.41 -1.28
C MET A 945 -26.16 -5.67 -1.80
N PHE A 946 -26.59 -4.64 -1.07
CA PHE A 946 -27.70 -3.76 -1.44
C PHE A 946 -27.16 -2.42 -1.98
N SER A 947 -27.97 -1.68 -2.72
CA SER A 947 -27.63 -0.33 -3.21
C SER A 947 -27.86 0.76 -2.15
N ASP A 948 -27.11 1.86 -2.25
CA ASP A 948 -27.07 2.96 -1.25
C ASP A 948 -28.43 3.65 -1.00
N ASN A 949 -29.40 3.45 -1.89
CA ASN A 949 -30.78 3.92 -1.79
C ASN A 949 -31.75 2.93 -1.10
N THR A 950 -31.25 1.96 -0.33
CA THR A 950 -32.07 0.95 0.35
C THR A 950 -31.89 0.92 1.86
N THR A 951 -33.01 0.85 2.59
CA THR A 951 -33.04 0.56 4.03
C THR A 951 -33.45 -0.89 4.25
N PHE A 952 -32.54 -1.68 4.79
CA PHE A 952 -32.82 -3.08 5.13
C PHE A 952 -33.81 -3.18 6.31
N THR A 953 -34.86 -4.00 6.18
CA THR A 953 -35.91 -4.15 7.19
C THR A 953 -35.81 -5.48 7.94
N SER A 954 -35.68 -6.60 7.22
CA SER A 954 -35.59 -7.93 7.83
C SER A 954 -35.04 -8.98 6.87
N VAL A 955 -34.52 -10.08 7.43
CA VAL A 955 -34.17 -11.30 6.69
C VAL A 955 -34.67 -12.51 7.44
N SER A 956 -35.12 -13.52 6.71
CA SER A 956 -35.44 -14.86 7.21
C SER A 956 -34.89 -15.91 6.25
N THR A 957 -34.69 -17.14 6.73
CA THR A 957 -34.24 -18.26 5.89
C THR A 957 -34.88 -19.58 6.31
N THR A 958 -35.01 -20.51 5.36
CA THR A 958 -35.51 -21.86 5.61
C THR A 958 -34.45 -22.80 6.22
N ALA A 959 -33.17 -22.44 6.20
CA ALA A 959 -32.08 -23.24 6.77
C ALA A 959 -30.97 -22.36 7.35
N GLY A 960 -30.43 -22.76 8.51
CA GLY A 960 -29.31 -22.07 9.14
C GLY A 960 -29.70 -20.71 9.76
N SER A 961 -28.84 -19.69 9.60
CA SER A 961 -29.06 -18.36 10.20
C SER A 961 -28.37 -17.22 9.44
N CYS A 962 -28.84 -15.99 9.64
CA CYS A 962 -28.35 -14.80 8.95
C CYS A 962 -27.83 -13.72 9.92
N SER A 963 -26.76 -13.04 9.52
CA SER A 963 -26.17 -11.88 10.18
C SER A 963 -26.24 -10.64 9.29
N VAL A 964 -26.51 -9.48 9.88
CA VAL A 964 -26.68 -8.19 9.19
C VAL A 964 -25.60 -7.22 9.68
N GLN A 965 -24.77 -6.73 8.77
CA GLN A 965 -23.84 -5.61 8.98
C GLN A 965 -23.88 -4.71 7.72
N ILE A 966 -22.74 -4.27 7.20
CA ILE A 966 -22.64 -3.57 5.90
C ILE A 966 -23.06 -4.50 4.73
N GLN A 967 -22.93 -5.81 4.94
CA GLN A 967 -23.40 -6.87 4.05
C GLN A 967 -24.37 -7.77 4.82
N VAL A 968 -25.34 -8.41 4.14
CA VAL A 968 -26.09 -9.53 4.72
C VAL A 968 -25.45 -10.85 4.30
N ARG A 969 -25.20 -11.72 5.28
CA ARG A 969 -24.62 -13.05 5.11
C ARG A 969 -25.47 -14.08 5.83
N CYS A 970 -25.82 -15.15 5.15
CA CYS A 970 -26.60 -16.26 5.69
C CYS A 970 -25.80 -17.55 5.58
N SER A 971 -25.47 -18.13 6.74
CA SER A 971 -24.85 -19.46 6.83
C SER A 971 -25.97 -20.49 6.82
N LEU A 972 -26.20 -21.12 5.68
CA LEU A 972 -27.34 -22.02 5.41
C LEU A 972 -27.10 -23.45 5.93
N GLY A 973 -25.86 -23.78 6.30
CA GLY A 973 -25.49 -25.07 6.87
C GLY A 973 -24.99 -26.04 5.81
N SER A 974 -25.61 -27.22 5.71
CA SER A 974 -25.28 -28.22 4.69
C SER A 974 -26.48 -28.53 3.81
N LEU A 975 -26.27 -28.59 2.50
CA LEU A 975 -27.30 -28.93 1.51
C LEU A 975 -26.96 -30.29 0.87
N ALA A 976 -27.85 -31.26 1.01
CA ALA A 976 -27.76 -32.52 0.29
C ALA A 976 -27.98 -32.31 -1.22
N SER A 977 -27.62 -33.31 -2.03
CA SER A 977 -27.93 -33.33 -3.47
C SER A 977 -29.44 -33.20 -3.70
N GLY A 978 -29.84 -32.30 -4.60
CA GLY A 978 -31.22 -31.94 -4.88
C GLY A 978 -31.92 -31.08 -3.82
N ALA A 979 -31.25 -30.72 -2.73
CA ALA A 979 -31.82 -29.88 -1.66
C ALA A 979 -31.57 -28.39 -1.91
N SER A 980 -32.51 -27.55 -1.47
CA SER A 980 -32.40 -26.09 -1.55
C SER A 980 -32.66 -25.40 -0.22
N ALA A 981 -32.10 -24.21 -0.07
CA ALA A 981 -32.40 -23.28 1.01
C ALA A 981 -32.75 -21.90 0.44
N THR A 982 -33.78 -21.29 0.99
CA THR A 982 -34.31 -20.00 0.56
C THR A 982 -34.02 -18.96 1.63
N VAL A 983 -33.67 -17.75 1.19
CA VAL A 983 -33.48 -16.56 2.02
C VAL A 983 -34.39 -15.46 1.49
N THR A 984 -35.22 -14.92 2.38
CA THR A 984 -36.19 -13.87 2.09
C THR A 984 -35.76 -12.59 2.78
N TYR A 985 -35.52 -11.54 1.99
CA TYR A 985 -35.05 -10.22 2.42
C TYR A 985 -36.18 -9.21 2.21
N THR A 986 -36.49 -8.39 3.20
CA THR A 986 -37.42 -7.25 3.05
C THR A 986 -36.64 -5.95 3.20
N VAL A 987 -36.78 -5.05 2.22
CA VAL A 987 -36.10 -3.74 2.18
C VAL A 987 -37.07 -2.64 1.75
N VAL A 988 -36.79 -1.40 2.15
CA VAL A 988 -37.52 -0.20 1.72
C VAL A 988 -36.59 0.66 0.87
N HIS A 989 -37.03 1.03 -0.33
CA HIS A 989 -36.28 1.91 -1.24
C HIS A 989 -36.53 3.38 -0.90
N SER A 990 -35.48 4.15 -0.60
CA SER A 990 -35.60 5.56 -0.20
C SER A 990 -35.73 6.53 -1.38
N ALA A 991 -35.37 6.10 -2.60
CA ALA A 991 -35.46 6.88 -3.83
C ALA A 991 -35.99 6.02 -4.99
N ALA A 992 -36.75 6.64 -5.90
CA ALA A 992 -37.14 6.04 -7.18
C ALA A 992 -35.97 6.03 -8.18
N GLY A 993 -36.04 5.16 -9.20
CA GLY A 993 -34.97 4.95 -10.19
C GLY A 993 -34.38 3.53 -10.15
N PRO A 994 -33.27 3.27 -10.85
CA PRO A 994 -32.67 1.95 -10.91
C PRO A 994 -32.07 1.52 -9.55
N ALA A 995 -32.36 0.29 -9.15
CA ALA A 995 -31.74 -0.40 -8.03
C ALA A 995 -31.26 -1.79 -8.49
N GLY A 996 -30.09 -2.22 -7.99
CA GLY A 996 -29.45 -3.45 -8.38
C GLY A 996 -29.10 -4.29 -7.15
N PHE A 997 -29.42 -5.58 -7.21
CA PHE A 997 -29.15 -6.56 -6.16
C PHE A 997 -28.36 -7.72 -6.72
N SER A 998 -27.36 -8.18 -5.99
CA SER A 998 -26.59 -9.38 -6.33
C SER A 998 -26.54 -10.34 -5.14
N TRP A 999 -26.62 -11.63 -5.45
CA TRP A 999 -26.44 -12.72 -4.50
C TRP A 999 -25.33 -13.64 -5.01
N LYS A 1000 -24.47 -14.10 -4.11
CA LYS A 1000 -23.46 -15.11 -4.41
C LYS A 1000 -23.49 -16.21 -3.35
N ALA A 1001 -23.50 -17.46 -3.82
CA ALA A 1001 -23.24 -18.64 -2.99
C ALA A 1001 -21.74 -19.00 -2.96
N ASP A 1002 -21.36 -19.68 -1.89
CA ASP A 1002 -20.07 -20.34 -1.65
C ASP A 1002 -20.30 -21.58 -0.78
N SER A 1003 -19.41 -22.57 -0.83
CA SER A 1003 -19.37 -23.70 0.12
C SER A 1003 -17.95 -24.17 0.39
N THR A 1004 -17.78 -25.21 1.22
CA THR A 1004 -16.46 -25.78 1.53
C THR A 1004 -15.93 -26.61 0.37
N GLU A 1005 -16.82 -27.25 -0.35
CA GLU A 1005 -16.57 -28.15 -1.47
C GLU A 1005 -16.36 -27.35 -2.76
N PRO A 1006 -15.40 -27.74 -3.63
CA PRO A 1006 -15.21 -27.05 -4.90
C PRO A 1006 -16.40 -27.23 -5.84
N ASP A 1007 -17.04 -26.12 -6.18
CA ASP A 1007 -18.07 -26.07 -7.20
C ASP A 1007 -17.43 -26.16 -8.60
N SER A 1008 -18.07 -26.91 -9.50
CA SER A 1008 -17.63 -27.10 -10.89
C SER A 1008 -18.42 -26.30 -11.93
N TYR A 1009 -19.48 -25.61 -11.50
CA TYR A 1009 -20.36 -24.75 -12.30
C TYR A 1009 -20.49 -23.37 -11.63
N THR A 1010 -19.38 -22.67 -11.46
CA THR A 1010 -19.33 -21.37 -10.75
C THR A 1010 -20.07 -20.21 -11.45
N ASN A 1011 -20.76 -20.46 -12.57
CA ASN A 1011 -21.43 -19.46 -13.40
C ASN A 1011 -22.91 -19.23 -13.04
N ASP A 1012 -23.59 -20.19 -12.38
CA ASP A 1012 -24.94 -20.00 -11.83
C ASP A 1012 -24.95 -19.81 -10.30
N ASN A 1013 -23.78 -19.93 -9.65
CA ASN A 1013 -23.51 -19.55 -8.25
C ASN A 1013 -23.80 -18.08 -7.89
N THR A 1014 -24.23 -17.26 -8.86
CA THR A 1014 -24.62 -15.86 -8.67
C THR A 1014 -25.93 -15.53 -9.34
N ALA A 1015 -26.81 -14.82 -8.63
CA ALA A 1015 -28.02 -14.21 -9.20
C ALA A 1015 -27.94 -12.69 -9.12
N VAL A 1016 -28.46 -12.01 -10.14
CA VAL A 1016 -28.57 -10.53 -10.18
C VAL A 1016 -30.00 -10.14 -10.54
N ILE A 1017 -30.55 -9.18 -9.80
CA ILE A 1017 -31.81 -8.50 -10.14
C ILE A 1017 -31.51 -7.02 -10.36
N ALA A 1018 -31.85 -6.52 -11.55
CA ALA A 1018 -31.99 -5.10 -11.82
C ALA A 1018 -33.49 -4.75 -11.86
N VAL A 1019 -33.89 -3.71 -11.13
CA VAL A 1019 -35.27 -3.23 -11.05
C VAL A 1019 -35.30 -1.70 -11.10
N ASN A 1020 -36.33 -1.13 -11.71
CA ASN A 1020 -36.64 0.28 -11.53
C ASN A 1020 -37.68 0.42 -10.42
N VAL A 1021 -37.31 1.14 -9.36
CA VAL A 1021 -38.20 1.56 -8.27
C VAL A 1021 -39.09 2.67 -8.81
N SER A 1022 -40.41 2.51 -8.75
CA SER A 1022 -41.35 3.58 -9.12
C SER A 1022 -41.42 4.67 -8.05
N ASN A 1023 -41.92 5.84 -8.44
CA ASN A 1023 -42.56 6.76 -7.49
C ASN A 1023 -43.83 6.12 -6.88
#